data_AF-A0A3B0MUX2-F1
#
_entry.id   AF-A0A3B0MUX2-F1
#
_cell.length_a   1.000
_cell.length_b   1.000
_cell.length_c   1.000
_cell.angle_alpha   90.00
_cell.angle_beta   90.00
_cell.angle_gamma   90.00
#
_symmetry.space_group_name_H-M   'P 1'
#
loop_
_entity.id
_entity.type
_entity.pdbx_description
1 polymer ?
#
loop_
_entity_poly.entity_id
_entity_poly.type
_entity_poly.pdbx_seq_one_letter_code
_entity_poly.pdbx_strand_id
1 'polypeptide(L)'
;MAPCGICNSEKEASQNYTGDACSLLIGAYILAGLSMMLNIRLSYSSAPYALIRFRLPENLFSVFVRRMASALELWCLPSMLLGNIIDLLQKLVEDGHQVRALKYAKDYDIQDKNLGSKLKGKARELQEKAQALSSRAGELQQAATDSGSTLTELKSQAQNLKNAAKKDSTSGSQDGLYDVAEKLANHPGAASPEGKASAVITKFGEVKSYYEALMKAATEDQKKNPHVIAVVREYTALKNIYDQMLNLTKLATKADALQGAAKNNAQSLETAATNLASNVKKLRDGTDAGTDHANAQTVKSQFEKVQQEFNALGDDKKPSVKTPFGALNGVYTNIGFCYKTVKFYSIIIPSIFTQWLNFITYVVLLIVYLIGGDQGHLTTFYWVIAVSGVVFGINMTLLYAVDFYYIPVYIVGENTFPMLTSFIHYLSTLMFGNRRKWNSDFLLVKIDIWVAIIISFVAAVVWTYGYLCEVGEEVGDMKHIHAFGFSGSFNGYQLSPFLMIVVGMGLVYAIYPGIAPGMIVPFYLIDKIEMVLLIATIFPPVIVAMLRRYKPSYSPQHNIGGPFGGWTEYKYDPNWTGSADTPVHGWIWHFFDLLMVTKIVLAAIFIYSLHYRDSQLSRSIINQPKMSTFLSITFYMCHECLLALGFSGFIGNNGGDLILVPQYIGALFMIFLAFYSEGYIIEYKSHDPANWPTTGMKMWNAFRYWSKGILK
;
A
#
# COMPACT_ATOMS: atom_id res chain seq x y z
N MET A 1 -10.43 -8.65 -18.91
CA MET A 1 -10.39 -7.60 -17.87
C MET A 1 -10.85 -6.33 -18.52
N ALA A 2 -12.00 -5.80 -18.11
CA ALA A 2 -12.50 -4.52 -18.64
C ALA A 2 -11.60 -3.39 -18.10
N PRO A 3 -11.26 -2.36 -18.89
CA PRO A 3 -10.53 -1.19 -18.41
C PRO A 3 -11.30 -0.51 -17.26
N CYS A 4 -10.59 0.05 -16.27
CA CYS A 4 -11.26 0.80 -15.19
C CYS A 4 -12.16 1.87 -15.80
N GLY A 5 -13.44 1.91 -15.42
CA GLY A 5 -14.44 2.79 -16.06
C GLY A 5 -14.15 4.30 -16.00
N ILE A 6 -13.13 4.73 -15.23
CA ILE A 6 -12.73 6.13 -15.09
C ILE A 6 -11.35 6.41 -15.69
N CYS A 7 -10.34 5.60 -15.37
CA CYS A 7 -8.97 5.85 -15.83
C CYS A 7 -8.59 5.06 -17.10
N ASN A 8 -9.48 4.20 -17.59
CA ASN A 8 -9.24 3.22 -18.65
C ASN A 8 -8.00 2.33 -18.45
N SER A 9 -7.40 2.32 -17.26
CA SER A 9 -6.21 1.52 -17.00
C SER A 9 -6.57 0.04 -17.00
N GLU A 10 -5.80 -0.74 -17.75
CA GLU A 10 -5.93 -2.19 -17.83
C GLU A 10 -5.17 -2.92 -16.71
N LYS A 11 -4.30 -2.21 -15.98
CA LYS A 11 -3.34 -2.77 -15.02
C LYS A 11 -3.86 -2.73 -13.58
N GLU A 12 -3.56 -3.78 -12.81
CA GLU A 12 -3.80 -3.85 -11.36
C GLU A 12 -2.91 -2.83 -10.62
N ALA A 13 -3.32 -2.32 -9.45
CA ALA A 13 -2.60 -1.32 -8.65
C ALA A 13 -1.11 -1.66 -8.42
N SER A 14 -0.78 -2.95 -8.31
CA SER A 14 0.58 -3.52 -8.23
C SER A 14 1.43 -3.41 -9.50
N GLN A 15 0.84 -2.98 -10.59
CA GLN A 15 1.47 -2.73 -11.90
C GLN A 15 1.11 -1.33 -12.42
N ASN A 16 0.17 -0.65 -11.75
CA ASN A 16 -0.41 0.63 -12.16
C ASN A 16 0.40 1.82 -11.62
N TYR A 17 1.73 1.74 -11.70
CA TYR A 17 2.64 2.82 -11.32
C TYR A 17 3.69 3.17 -12.39
N THR A 18 3.76 2.42 -13.50
CA THR A 18 4.56 2.73 -14.71
C THR A 18 3.64 3.12 -15.87
N GLY A 19 3.94 4.21 -16.59
CA GLY A 19 3.29 4.62 -17.86
C GLY A 19 1.80 4.99 -17.81
N ASP A 20 0.95 4.14 -17.24
CA ASP A 20 -0.52 4.14 -17.33
C ASP A 20 -1.21 4.17 -15.96
N ALA A 21 -0.47 4.60 -14.93
CA ALA A 21 -0.91 4.69 -13.54
C ALA A 21 -2.26 5.41 -13.38
N CYS A 22 -3.19 4.82 -12.62
CA CYS A 22 -4.49 5.42 -12.34
C CYS A 22 -4.29 6.79 -11.67
N SER A 23 -4.56 7.86 -12.43
CA SER A 23 -4.42 9.24 -11.98
C SER A 23 -5.29 9.54 -10.76
N LEU A 24 -6.44 8.85 -10.65
CA LEU A 24 -7.34 8.94 -9.51
C LEU A 24 -6.69 8.40 -8.23
N LEU A 25 -6.02 7.23 -8.26
CA LEU A 25 -5.30 6.70 -7.09
C LEU A 25 -4.13 7.60 -6.70
N ILE A 26 -3.34 8.05 -7.67
CA ILE A 26 -2.23 8.97 -7.41
C ILE A 26 -2.75 10.23 -6.71
N GLY A 27 -3.82 10.82 -7.25
CA GLY A 27 -4.48 11.99 -6.64
C GLY A 27 -4.99 11.70 -5.23
N ALA A 28 -5.61 10.54 -5.01
CA ALA A 28 -6.11 10.12 -3.70
C ALA A 28 -4.99 10.05 -2.65
N TYR A 29 -3.84 9.43 -2.97
CA TYR A 29 -2.70 9.33 -2.05
C TYR A 29 -2.02 10.68 -1.77
N ILE A 30 -1.88 11.54 -2.78
CA ILE A 30 -1.35 12.90 -2.59
C ILE A 30 -2.28 13.72 -1.67
N LEU A 31 -3.58 13.71 -1.95
CA LEU A 31 -4.57 14.44 -1.17
C LEU A 31 -4.70 13.89 0.26
N ALA A 32 -4.64 12.57 0.43
CA ALA A 32 -4.59 11.94 1.74
C ALA A 32 -3.38 12.43 2.54
N GLY A 33 -2.17 12.40 1.96
CA GLY A 33 -0.96 12.93 2.62
C GLY A 33 -1.05 14.42 2.95
N LEU A 34 -1.54 15.23 2.00
CA LEU A 34 -1.78 16.66 2.20
C LEU A 34 -2.76 16.93 3.34
N SER A 35 -3.82 16.12 3.44
CA SER A 35 -4.85 16.27 4.46
C SER A 35 -4.40 15.88 5.87
N MET A 36 -3.30 15.13 5.97
CA MET A 36 -2.94 14.44 7.20
C MET A 36 -2.09 15.30 8.13
N MET A 37 -1.13 16.04 7.59
CA MET A 37 -0.27 16.97 8.35
C MET A 37 -1.01 18.22 8.85
N LEU A 38 -2.22 18.47 8.35
CA LEU A 38 -3.07 19.59 8.76
C LEU A 38 -3.32 19.58 10.28
N ASN A 39 -3.62 18.44 10.90
CA ASN A 39 -3.94 18.34 12.34
C ASN A 39 -2.82 18.88 13.25
N ILE A 40 -1.58 18.46 12.98
CA ILE A 40 -0.40 18.85 13.77
C ILE A 40 -0.16 20.36 13.62
N ARG A 41 -0.18 20.86 12.38
CA ARG A 41 0.08 22.29 12.13
C ARG A 41 -1.06 23.19 12.59
N LEU A 42 -2.31 22.72 12.57
CA LEU A 42 -3.44 23.44 13.14
C LEU A 42 -3.27 23.59 14.65
N SER A 43 -2.83 22.54 15.35
CA SER A 43 -2.49 22.61 16.78
C SER A 43 -1.42 23.68 17.05
N TYR A 44 -0.32 23.70 16.28
CA TYR A 44 0.76 24.68 16.45
C TYR A 44 0.38 26.11 16.03
N SER A 45 -0.26 26.30 14.87
CA SER A 45 -0.66 27.60 14.33
C SER A 45 -1.79 28.23 15.14
N SER A 46 -2.74 27.42 15.66
CA SER A 46 -3.85 27.93 16.46
C SER A 46 -3.50 28.19 17.93
N ALA A 47 -2.42 27.59 18.45
CA ALA A 47 -2.09 27.66 19.87
C ALA A 47 -1.88 29.09 20.45
N PRO A 48 -1.17 30.04 19.78
CA PRO A 48 -1.05 31.42 20.27
C PRO A 48 -2.39 32.11 20.41
N TYR A 49 -3.31 31.79 19.51
CA TYR A 49 -4.59 32.46 19.38
C TYR A 49 -5.68 31.79 20.21
N ALA A 50 -5.58 30.48 20.42
CA ALA A 50 -6.34 29.73 21.41
C ALA A 50 -6.11 30.31 22.81
N LEU A 51 -4.88 30.70 23.15
CA LEU A 51 -4.57 31.30 24.45
C LEU A 51 -5.18 32.69 24.65
N ILE A 52 -5.16 33.54 23.62
CA ILE A 52 -5.88 34.83 23.61
C ILE A 52 -7.39 34.60 23.77
N ARG A 53 -7.92 33.56 23.11
CA ARG A 53 -9.33 33.18 23.17
C ARG A 53 -9.75 32.62 24.53
N PHE A 54 -8.93 31.77 25.14
CA PHE A 54 -9.16 31.12 26.42
C PHE A 54 -8.62 31.93 27.61
N ARG A 55 -8.14 33.16 27.38
CA ARG A 55 -7.59 34.10 28.38
C ARG A 55 -6.52 33.48 29.28
N LEU A 56 -5.66 32.66 28.70
CA LEU A 56 -4.57 32.01 29.44
C LEU A 56 -3.38 32.97 29.57
N PRO A 57 -2.69 32.99 30.74
CA PRO A 57 -1.49 33.78 30.95
C PRO A 57 -0.42 33.54 29.86
N GLU A 58 0.16 34.60 29.30
CA GLU A 58 1.15 34.50 28.22
C GLU A 58 2.40 33.69 28.60
N ASN A 59 2.76 33.67 29.89
CA ASN A 59 3.86 32.85 30.42
C ASN A 59 3.59 31.33 30.33
N LEU A 60 2.35 30.90 30.09
CA LEU A 60 1.98 29.49 29.86
C LEU A 60 1.92 29.13 28.36
N PHE A 61 2.21 30.07 27.45
CA PHE A 61 2.14 29.87 26.00
C PHE A 61 2.94 28.66 25.53
N SER A 62 4.23 28.63 25.86
CA SER A 62 5.12 27.55 25.45
C SER A 62 4.72 26.21 26.06
N VAL A 63 4.11 26.22 27.26
CA VAL A 63 3.66 24.99 27.93
C VAL A 63 2.40 24.44 27.27
N PHE A 64 1.44 25.31 26.92
CA PHE A 64 0.20 24.92 26.26
C PHE A 64 0.45 24.32 24.86
N VAL A 65 1.22 25.02 24.02
CA VAL A 65 1.59 24.56 22.66
C VAL A 65 2.23 23.17 22.74
N ARG A 66 3.18 23.02 23.66
CA ARG A 66 3.91 21.77 23.87
C ARG A 66 2.98 20.65 24.32
N ARG A 67 2.14 20.88 25.34
CA ARG A 67 1.19 19.87 25.85
C ARG A 67 0.18 19.43 24.80
N MET A 68 -0.30 20.34 23.95
CA MET A 68 -1.24 20.01 22.87
C MET A 68 -0.60 19.16 21.78
N ALA A 69 0.61 19.51 21.35
CA ALA A 69 1.33 18.73 20.35
C ALA A 69 1.73 17.35 20.88
N SER A 70 2.29 17.28 22.09
CA SER A 70 2.67 16.02 22.71
C SER A 70 1.45 15.11 22.97
N ALA A 71 0.28 15.67 23.28
CA ALA A 71 -0.95 14.88 23.45
C ALA A 71 -1.37 14.24 22.12
N LEU A 72 -1.34 15.00 21.02
CA LEU A 72 -1.68 14.46 19.69
C LEU A 72 -0.73 13.32 19.29
N GLU A 73 0.58 13.53 19.47
CA GLU A 73 1.61 12.52 19.17
C GLU A 73 1.46 11.27 20.06
N LEU A 74 1.23 11.46 21.37
CA LEU A 74 1.08 10.35 22.32
C LEU A 74 -0.15 9.48 22.00
N TRP A 75 -1.30 10.10 21.73
CA TRP A 75 -2.53 9.38 21.41
C TRP A 75 -2.50 8.72 20.01
N CYS A 76 -1.54 9.11 19.17
CA CYS A 76 -1.29 8.44 17.91
C CYS A 76 -0.75 7.02 18.10
N LEU A 77 0.13 6.77 19.09
CA LEU A 77 0.81 5.47 19.25
C LEU A 77 -0.12 4.27 19.49
N PRO A 78 -1.08 4.31 20.44
CA PRO A 78 -2.00 3.19 20.65
C PRO A 78 -2.82 2.88 19.40
N SER A 79 -3.19 3.93 18.66
CA SER A 79 -3.99 3.83 17.45
C SER A 79 -3.20 3.24 16.28
N MET A 80 -1.92 3.61 16.14
CA MET A 80 -0.99 2.97 15.20
C MET A 80 -0.76 1.50 15.58
N LEU A 81 -0.54 1.19 16.87
CA LEU A 81 -0.39 -0.17 17.35
C LEU A 81 -1.60 -1.03 16.99
N LEU A 82 -2.82 -0.50 17.20
CA LEU A 82 -4.06 -1.18 16.84
C LEU A 82 -4.15 -1.44 15.33
N GLY A 83 -3.82 -0.46 14.49
CA GLY A 83 -3.80 -0.64 13.04
C GLY A 83 -2.77 -1.69 12.59
N ASN A 84 -1.58 -1.69 13.19
CA ASN A 84 -0.56 -2.70 12.95
C ASN A 84 -1.00 -4.10 13.38
N ILE A 85 -1.67 -4.21 14.52
CA ILE A 85 -2.25 -5.49 14.99
C ILE A 85 -3.31 -5.97 14.01
N ILE A 86 -4.19 -5.10 13.51
CA ILE A 86 -5.22 -5.47 12.52
C ILE A 86 -4.58 -6.00 11.23
N ASP A 87 -3.58 -5.30 10.70
CA ASP A 87 -2.87 -5.74 9.49
C ASP A 87 -2.10 -7.05 9.71
N LEU A 88 -1.35 -7.16 10.80
CA LEU A 88 -0.59 -8.36 11.14
C LEU A 88 -1.51 -9.55 11.42
N LEU A 89 -2.61 -9.37 12.15
CA LEU A 89 -3.60 -10.42 12.34
C LEU A 89 -4.20 -10.85 11.01
N GLN A 90 -4.52 -9.92 10.10
CA GLN A 90 -5.00 -10.29 8.78
C GLN A 90 -3.97 -11.11 7.99
N LYS A 91 -2.68 -10.79 8.13
CA LYS A 91 -1.58 -11.49 7.46
C LYS A 91 -1.21 -12.83 8.11
N LEU A 92 -1.33 -12.94 9.43
CA LEU A 92 -0.90 -14.10 10.25
C LEU A 92 -2.01 -15.08 10.58
N VAL A 93 -3.27 -14.65 10.65
CA VAL A 93 -4.39 -15.55 10.93
C VAL A 93 -4.47 -16.59 9.80
N GLU A 94 -4.35 -17.86 10.16
CA GLU A 94 -4.26 -19.01 9.25
C GLU A 94 -3.02 -19.03 8.33
N ASP A 95 -1.85 -18.63 8.82
CA ASP A 95 -0.54 -18.82 8.16
C ASP A 95 -0.44 -18.27 6.72
N GLY A 96 -1.22 -17.22 6.44
CA GLY A 96 -1.19 -16.43 5.21
C GLY A 96 -2.40 -16.63 4.30
N HIS A 97 -2.74 -15.55 3.59
CA HIS A 97 -3.87 -15.47 2.65
C HIS A 97 -3.91 -16.62 1.61
N GLN A 98 -2.75 -17.09 1.12
CA GLN A 98 -2.66 -18.22 0.19
C GLN A 98 -3.12 -19.54 0.79
N VAL A 99 -2.77 -19.83 2.04
CA VAL A 99 -3.17 -21.07 2.73
C VAL A 99 -4.68 -21.06 2.95
N ARG A 100 -5.23 -19.92 3.40
CA ARG A 100 -6.67 -19.73 3.53
C ARG A 100 -7.41 -19.85 2.19
N ALA A 101 -6.88 -19.25 1.13
CA ALA A 101 -7.48 -19.32 -0.19
C ALA A 101 -7.50 -20.75 -0.75
N LEU A 102 -6.43 -21.52 -0.53
CA LEU A 102 -6.36 -22.94 -0.85
C LEU A 102 -7.37 -23.77 -0.05
N LYS A 103 -7.56 -23.47 1.25
CA LYS A 103 -8.61 -24.09 2.08
C LYS A 103 -10.00 -23.77 1.54
N TYR A 104 -10.31 -22.51 1.26
CA TYR A 104 -11.61 -22.12 0.71
C TYR A 104 -11.85 -22.69 -0.69
N ALA A 105 -10.81 -22.84 -1.52
CA ALA A 105 -10.93 -23.44 -2.84
C ALA A 105 -11.49 -24.87 -2.76
N LYS A 106 -11.22 -25.61 -1.66
CA LYS A 106 -11.76 -26.94 -1.40
C LYS A 106 -13.29 -26.99 -1.34
N ASP A 107 -13.95 -25.93 -0.86
CA ASP A 107 -15.44 -25.87 -0.81
C ASP A 107 -16.07 -25.74 -2.21
N TYR A 108 -15.29 -25.21 -3.17
CA TYR A 108 -15.66 -25.02 -4.56
C TYR A 108 -15.02 -26.06 -5.49
N ASP A 109 -14.49 -27.14 -4.94
CA ASP A 109 -13.87 -28.23 -5.69
C ASP A 109 -14.53 -29.58 -5.38
N ILE A 110 -14.11 -30.63 -6.09
CA ILE A 110 -14.50 -32.00 -5.77
C ILE A 110 -13.79 -32.45 -4.49
N GLN A 111 -14.38 -33.41 -3.77
CA GLN A 111 -13.87 -33.95 -2.51
C GLN A 111 -13.98 -35.48 -2.55
N ASP A 112 -12.98 -36.14 -3.16
CA ASP A 112 -13.01 -37.57 -3.47
C ASP A 112 -14.29 -37.96 -4.25
N LYS A 113 -15.29 -38.57 -3.59
CA LYS A 113 -16.56 -38.99 -4.21
C LYS A 113 -17.67 -37.94 -4.15
N ASN A 114 -17.47 -36.89 -3.36
CA ASN A 114 -18.47 -35.85 -3.13
C ASN A 114 -18.11 -34.55 -3.86
N LEU A 115 -19.10 -33.66 -3.98
CA LEU A 115 -18.86 -32.28 -4.36
C LEU A 115 -18.62 -31.47 -3.09
N GLY A 116 -17.72 -30.50 -3.14
CA GLY A 116 -17.58 -29.49 -2.11
C GLY A 116 -18.91 -28.77 -1.85
N SER A 117 -19.06 -28.28 -0.61
CA SER A 117 -20.30 -27.71 -0.07
C SER A 117 -20.94 -26.65 -0.98
N LYS A 118 -20.13 -25.88 -1.71
CA LYS A 118 -20.57 -24.77 -2.58
C LYS A 118 -20.46 -25.07 -4.08
N LEU A 119 -19.74 -26.13 -4.46
CA LEU A 119 -19.52 -26.49 -5.86
C LEU A 119 -20.84 -26.76 -6.61
N LYS A 120 -21.81 -27.41 -5.96
CA LYS A 120 -23.12 -27.69 -6.57
C LYS A 120 -23.88 -26.42 -6.96
N GLY A 121 -23.87 -25.41 -6.10
CA GLY A 121 -24.49 -24.11 -6.39
C GLY A 121 -23.81 -23.41 -7.54
N LYS A 122 -22.47 -23.36 -7.53
CA LYS A 122 -21.68 -22.74 -8.61
C LYS A 122 -21.82 -23.46 -9.95
N ALA A 123 -21.95 -24.79 -9.95
CA ALA A 123 -22.20 -25.54 -11.18
C ALA A 123 -23.57 -25.18 -11.81
N ARG A 124 -24.60 -24.90 -10.99
CA ARG A 124 -25.90 -24.39 -11.47
C ARG A 124 -25.81 -22.95 -11.99
N GLU A 125 -25.11 -22.08 -11.27
CA GLU A 125 -24.85 -20.71 -11.76
C GLU A 125 -24.10 -20.74 -13.11
N LEU A 126 -23.12 -21.64 -13.27
CA LEU A 126 -22.38 -21.81 -14.52
C LEU A 126 -23.30 -22.29 -15.65
N GLN A 127 -24.19 -23.25 -15.36
CA GLN A 127 -25.20 -23.74 -16.30
C GLN A 127 -26.12 -22.60 -16.78
N GLU A 128 -26.64 -21.78 -15.86
CA GLU A 128 -27.50 -20.64 -16.19
C GLU A 128 -26.76 -19.60 -17.05
N LYS A 129 -25.51 -19.28 -16.71
CA LYS A 129 -24.68 -18.36 -17.49
C LYS A 129 -24.29 -18.93 -18.86
N ALA A 130 -24.07 -20.24 -18.97
CA ALA A 130 -23.81 -20.89 -20.26
C ALA A 130 -25.03 -20.80 -21.18
N GLN A 131 -26.23 -20.94 -20.62
CA GLN A 131 -27.46 -20.70 -21.37
C GLN A 131 -27.61 -19.24 -21.81
N ALA A 132 -27.35 -18.28 -20.92
CA ALA A 132 -27.41 -16.85 -21.25
C ALA A 132 -26.42 -16.49 -22.37
N LEU A 133 -25.19 -16.99 -22.29
CA LEU A 133 -24.18 -16.80 -23.34
C LEU A 133 -24.62 -17.40 -24.68
N SER A 134 -25.18 -18.61 -24.66
CA SER A 134 -25.70 -19.26 -25.88
C SER A 134 -26.82 -18.43 -26.51
N SER A 135 -27.77 -17.92 -25.72
CA SER A 135 -28.84 -17.05 -26.20
C SER A 135 -28.29 -15.77 -26.87
N ARG A 136 -27.34 -15.07 -26.23
CA ARG A 136 -26.75 -13.84 -26.80
C ARG A 136 -25.90 -14.11 -28.04
N ALA A 137 -25.15 -15.21 -28.06
CA ALA A 137 -24.42 -15.64 -29.25
C ALA A 137 -25.38 -16.00 -30.41
N GLY A 138 -26.56 -16.55 -30.11
CA GLY A 138 -27.63 -16.78 -31.06
C GLY A 138 -28.24 -15.48 -31.62
N GLU A 139 -28.49 -14.49 -30.77
CA GLU A 139 -28.94 -13.14 -31.20
C GLU A 139 -27.92 -12.49 -32.13
N LEU A 140 -26.63 -12.57 -31.80
CA LEU A 140 -25.54 -12.08 -32.65
C LEU A 140 -25.49 -12.82 -34.00
N GLN A 141 -25.68 -14.14 -34.00
CA GLN A 141 -25.75 -14.95 -35.22
C GLN A 141 -26.92 -14.54 -36.12
N GLN A 142 -28.08 -14.23 -35.54
CA GLN A 142 -29.26 -13.76 -36.28
C GLN A 142 -29.01 -12.38 -36.87
N ALA A 143 -28.51 -11.43 -36.08
CA ALA A 143 -28.15 -10.09 -36.55
C ALA A 143 -27.06 -10.10 -37.64
N ALA A 144 -26.20 -11.12 -37.66
CA ALA A 144 -25.21 -11.34 -38.71
C ALA A 144 -25.77 -11.98 -40.00
N THR A 145 -27.03 -12.45 -39.98
CA THR A 145 -27.70 -13.09 -41.13
C THR A 145 -28.52 -12.11 -41.97
N ASP A 146 -28.83 -10.92 -41.44
CA ASP A 146 -29.56 -9.89 -42.16
C ASP A 146 -28.75 -9.35 -43.35
N SER A 147 -29.41 -9.23 -44.51
CA SER A 147 -28.77 -8.79 -45.76
C SER A 147 -28.32 -7.33 -45.64
N GLY A 148 -27.00 -7.08 -45.68
CA GLY A 148 -26.39 -5.76 -45.51
C GLY A 148 -25.83 -5.47 -44.11
N SER A 149 -25.87 -6.45 -43.19
CA SER A 149 -25.29 -6.32 -41.85
C SER A 149 -23.76 -6.22 -41.89
N THR A 150 -23.18 -5.29 -41.14
CA THR A 150 -21.73 -5.21 -40.96
C THR A 150 -21.17 -6.39 -40.17
N LEU A 151 -22.01 -7.28 -39.61
CA LEU A 151 -21.62 -8.38 -38.73
C LEU A 151 -21.49 -9.75 -39.44
N THR A 152 -21.68 -9.82 -40.76
CA THR A 152 -21.73 -11.10 -41.51
C THR A 152 -20.48 -11.97 -41.29
N GLU A 153 -19.30 -11.35 -41.13
CA GLU A 153 -18.04 -12.04 -40.86
C GLU A 153 -18.00 -12.76 -39.49
N LEU A 154 -18.82 -12.32 -38.53
CA LEU A 154 -18.89 -12.90 -37.18
C LEU A 154 -19.85 -14.08 -37.09
N LYS A 155 -20.67 -14.34 -38.11
CA LYS A 155 -21.73 -15.35 -38.09
C LYS A 155 -21.22 -16.74 -37.70
N SER A 156 -20.13 -17.19 -38.32
CA SER A 156 -19.56 -18.52 -38.05
C SER A 156 -18.99 -18.62 -36.64
N GLN A 157 -18.31 -17.58 -36.16
CA GLN A 157 -17.73 -17.56 -34.82
C GLN A 157 -18.81 -17.50 -33.73
N ALA A 158 -19.87 -16.71 -33.95
CA ALA A 158 -21.03 -16.63 -33.06
C ALA A 158 -21.77 -17.98 -32.97
N GLN A 159 -21.92 -18.69 -34.09
CA GLN A 159 -22.52 -20.02 -34.10
C GLN A 159 -21.67 -21.06 -33.33
N ASN A 160 -20.34 -21.03 -33.51
CA ASN A 160 -19.44 -21.92 -32.78
C ASN A 160 -19.49 -21.66 -31.27
N LEU A 161 -19.48 -20.38 -30.87
CA LEU A 161 -19.61 -19.97 -29.47
C LEU A 161 -20.95 -20.39 -28.86
N LYS A 162 -22.06 -20.19 -29.59
CA LYS A 162 -23.41 -20.64 -29.20
C LYS A 162 -23.40 -22.14 -28.90
N ASN A 163 -22.91 -22.94 -29.84
CA ASN A 163 -22.91 -24.41 -29.75
C ASN A 163 -21.98 -24.94 -28.65
N ALA A 164 -20.84 -24.30 -28.44
CA ALA A 164 -19.92 -24.65 -27.36
C ALA A 164 -20.54 -24.35 -25.98
N ALA A 165 -21.29 -23.24 -25.85
CA ALA A 165 -21.96 -22.87 -24.61
C ALA A 165 -23.17 -23.78 -24.32
N LYS A 166 -24.04 -24.00 -25.32
CA LYS A 166 -25.18 -24.93 -25.24
C LYS A 166 -25.53 -25.41 -26.65
N LYS A 167 -25.49 -26.72 -26.86
CA LYS A 167 -25.80 -27.35 -28.15
C LYS A 167 -27.27 -27.75 -28.20
N ASP A 168 -27.93 -27.52 -29.33
CA ASP A 168 -29.31 -27.98 -29.53
C ASP A 168 -29.36 -29.51 -29.65
N SER A 169 -30.31 -30.13 -28.94
CA SER A 169 -30.39 -31.57 -28.63
C SER A 169 -30.61 -32.51 -29.83
N THR A 170 -30.62 -31.99 -31.06
CA THR A 170 -30.91 -32.74 -32.29
C THR A 170 -29.69 -33.42 -32.93
N SER A 171 -28.47 -33.19 -32.43
CA SER A 171 -27.24 -33.76 -32.99
C SER A 171 -26.58 -34.72 -31.99
N GLY A 172 -26.85 -36.01 -32.16
CA GLY A 172 -26.33 -37.08 -31.30
C GLY A 172 -24.83 -36.99 -31.06
N SER A 173 -24.46 -36.97 -29.77
CA SER A 173 -23.10 -37.12 -29.23
C SER A 173 -22.13 -35.93 -29.38
N GLN A 174 -22.38 -34.85 -28.64
CA GLN A 174 -21.34 -34.04 -27.97
C GLN A 174 -21.99 -33.01 -27.03
N ASP A 175 -21.76 -33.16 -25.71
CA ASP A 175 -22.26 -32.25 -24.66
C ASP A 175 -21.65 -30.83 -24.79
N GLY A 176 -22.46 -29.78 -24.66
CA GLY A 176 -22.00 -28.40 -24.50
C GLY A 176 -21.62 -28.07 -23.04
N LEU A 177 -21.12 -26.85 -22.78
CA LEU A 177 -20.76 -26.42 -21.41
C LEU A 177 -21.95 -26.50 -20.44
N TYR A 178 -23.14 -26.13 -20.91
CA TYR A 178 -24.39 -26.26 -20.16
C TYR A 178 -24.61 -27.70 -19.66
N ASP A 179 -24.49 -28.69 -20.54
CA ASP A 179 -24.81 -30.09 -20.23
C ASP A 179 -23.80 -30.69 -19.25
N VAL A 180 -22.51 -30.37 -19.41
CA VAL A 180 -21.47 -30.87 -18.49
C VAL A 180 -21.57 -30.19 -17.11
N ALA A 181 -21.97 -28.92 -17.05
CA ALA A 181 -22.22 -28.21 -15.80
C ALA A 181 -23.44 -28.79 -15.05
N GLU A 182 -24.52 -29.10 -15.77
CA GLU A 182 -25.69 -29.78 -15.23
C GLU A 182 -25.34 -31.19 -14.70
N LYS A 183 -24.59 -31.97 -15.47
CA LYS A 183 -24.12 -33.30 -15.05
C LYS A 183 -23.25 -33.25 -13.79
N LEU A 184 -22.45 -32.19 -13.63
CA LEU A 184 -21.67 -31.94 -12.42
C LEU A 184 -22.59 -31.55 -11.25
N ALA A 185 -23.54 -30.64 -11.44
CA ALA A 185 -24.48 -30.20 -10.40
C ALA A 185 -25.36 -31.34 -9.87
N ASN A 186 -25.71 -32.30 -10.74
CA ASN A 186 -26.55 -33.45 -10.42
C ASN A 186 -25.73 -34.71 -10.09
N HIS A 187 -24.47 -34.56 -9.66
CA HIS A 187 -23.64 -35.70 -9.31
C HIS A 187 -24.22 -36.52 -8.12
N PRO A 188 -24.42 -37.84 -8.25
CA PRO A 188 -25.13 -38.67 -7.26
C PRO A 188 -24.29 -39.11 -6.04
N GLY A 189 -23.02 -38.69 -5.92
CA GLY A 189 -22.15 -38.93 -4.75
C GLY A 189 -21.54 -40.34 -4.65
N ALA A 190 -21.90 -41.26 -5.54
CA ALA A 190 -21.45 -42.65 -5.51
C ALA A 190 -20.23 -42.96 -6.41
N ALA A 191 -19.93 -42.09 -7.39
CA ALA A 191 -18.85 -42.28 -8.36
C ALA A 191 -17.87 -41.10 -8.28
N SER A 192 -16.64 -41.21 -8.80
CA SER A 192 -15.74 -40.05 -8.82
C SER A 192 -16.31 -38.93 -9.73
N PRO A 193 -16.45 -37.69 -9.23
CA PRO A 193 -16.83 -36.53 -10.03
C PRO A 193 -15.67 -36.00 -10.90
N GLU A 194 -14.46 -36.55 -10.81
CA GLU A 194 -13.26 -36.05 -11.50
C GLU A 194 -13.41 -36.02 -13.02
N GLY A 195 -14.04 -37.05 -13.61
CA GLY A 195 -14.36 -37.07 -15.04
C GLY A 195 -15.31 -35.95 -15.45
N LYS A 196 -16.29 -35.62 -14.59
CA LYS A 196 -17.26 -34.54 -14.84
C LYS A 196 -16.60 -33.16 -14.68
N ALA A 197 -15.77 -32.99 -13.66
CA ALA A 197 -14.99 -31.77 -13.44
C ALA A 197 -14.03 -31.50 -14.61
N SER A 198 -13.34 -32.54 -15.09
CA SER A 198 -12.45 -32.46 -16.26
C SER A 198 -13.21 -32.12 -17.55
N ALA A 199 -14.43 -32.65 -17.71
CA ALA A 199 -15.30 -32.29 -18.84
C ALA A 199 -15.70 -30.80 -18.80
N VAL A 200 -16.04 -30.26 -17.63
CA VAL A 200 -16.33 -28.82 -17.45
C VAL A 200 -15.11 -27.97 -17.81
N ILE A 201 -13.91 -28.35 -17.34
CA ILE A 201 -12.66 -27.63 -17.65
C ILE A 201 -12.39 -27.62 -19.16
N THR A 202 -12.55 -28.77 -19.81
CA THR A 202 -12.33 -28.92 -21.26
C THR A 202 -13.32 -28.09 -22.07
N LYS A 203 -14.61 -28.20 -21.76
CA LYS A 203 -15.67 -27.48 -22.49
C LYS A 203 -15.61 -25.98 -22.27
N PHE A 204 -15.23 -25.51 -21.09
CA PHE A 204 -14.97 -24.10 -20.88
C PHE A 204 -13.76 -23.61 -21.71
N GLY A 205 -12.71 -24.43 -21.85
CA GLY A 205 -11.60 -24.17 -22.75
C GLY A 205 -12.03 -23.99 -24.21
N GLU A 206 -12.95 -24.82 -24.70
CA GLU A 206 -13.56 -24.67 -26.03
C GLU A 206 -14.32 -23.35 -26.16
N VAL A 207 -15.19 -23.02 -25.18
CA VAL A 207 -15.94 -21.74 -25.16
C VAL A 207 -14.99 -20.55 -25.19
N LYS A 208 -13.91 -20.58 -24.40
CA LYS A 208 -12.88 -19.54 -24.38
C LYS A 208 -12.21 -19.39 -25.76
N SER A 209 -11.81 -20.49 -26.38
CA SER A 209 -11.18 -20.47 -27.72
C SER A 209 -12.08 -19.83 -28.78
N TYR A 210 -13.37 -20.20 -28.80
CA TYR A 210 -14.33 -19.62 -29.75
C TYR A 210 -14.64 -18.15 -29.46
N TYR A 211 -14.68 -17.75 -28.18
CA TYR A 211 -14.82 -16.35 -27.81
C TYR A 211 -13.61 -15.52 -28.27
N GLU A 212 -12.38 -16.01 -28.04
CA GLU A 212 -11.16 -15.34 -28.51
C GLU A 212 -11.12 -15.24 -30.03
N ALA A 213 -11.54 -16.28 -30.75
CA ALA A 213 -11.67 -16.27 -32.20
C ALA A 213 -12.71 -15.24 -32.68
N LEU A 214 -13.85 -15.12 -32.00
CA LEU A 214 -14.88 -14.12 -32.28
C LEU A 214 -14.34 -12.70 -32.08
N MET A 215 -13.67 -12.44 -30.96
CA MET A 215 -13.12 -11.12 -30.65
C MET A 215 -11.96 -10.72 -31.57
N LYS A 216 -11.22 -11.71 -32.08
CA LYS A 216 -10.16 -11.49 -33.09
C LYS A 216 -10.74 -11.22 -34.48
N ALA A 217 -11.87 -11.82 -34.82
CA ALA A 217 -12.58 -11.57 -36.07
C ALA A 217 -13.32 -10.22 -36.06
N ALA A 218 -13.66 -9.69 -34.89
CA ALA A 218 -14.38 -8.42 -34.75
C ALA A 218 -13.47 -7.20 -34.95
N THR A 219 -13.87 -6.29 -35.85
CA THR A 219 -13.31 -4.94 -36.00
C THR A 219 -13.67 -4.04 -34.82
N GLU A 220 -12.92 -2.96 -34.60
CA GLU A 220 -13.15 -2.04 -33.47
C GLU A 220 -14.56 -1.41 -33.47
N ASP A 221 -15.16 -1.18 -34.64
CA ASP A 221 -16.52 -0.67 -34.73
C ASP A 221 -17.57 -1.76 -34.46
N GLN A 222 -17.32 -3.00 -34.87
CA GLN A 222 -18.19 -4.14 -34.53
C GLN A 222 -18.15 -4.44 -33.03
N LYS A 223 -17.02 -4.22 -32.33
CA LYS A 223 -16.92 -4.40 -30.87
C LYS A 223 -17.82 -3.44 -30.08
N LYS A 224 -18.18 -2.29 -30.65
CA LYS A 224 -19.13 -1.34 -30.07
C LYS A 224 -20.59 -1.69 -30.34
N ASN A 225 -20.85 -2.70 -31.17
CA ASN A 225 -22.21 -3.12 -31.46
C ASN A 225 -22.88 -3.72 -30.20
N PRO A 226 -24.14 -3.35 -29.90
CA PRO A 226 -24.86 -3.86 -28.73
C PRO A 226 -24.89 -5.39 -28.60
N HIS A 227 -24.95 -6.12 -29.72
CA HIS A 227 -24.96 -7.59 -29.70
C HIS A 227 -23.59 -8.18 -29.30
N VAL A 228 -22.50 -7.58 -29.78
CA VAL A 228 -21.14 -8.01 -29.40
C VAL A 228 -20.87 -7.68 -27.93
N ILE A 229 -21.28 -6.49 -27.47
CA ILE A 229 -21.17 -6.08 -26.05
C ILE A 229 -21.96 -7.05 -25.15
N ALA A 230 -23.16 -7.46 -25.55
CA ALA A 230 -23.96 -8.42 -24.79
C ALA A 230 -23.25 -9.78 -24.67
N VAL A 231 -22.64 -10.28 -25.74
CA VAL A 231 -21.84 -11.52 -25.73
C VAL A 231 -20.62 -11.38 -24.81
N VAL A 232 -19.88 -10.27 -24.89
CA VAL A 232 -18.73 -9.98 -24.02
C VAL A 232 -19.13 -9.98 -22.55
N ARG A 233 -20.27 -9.34 -22.22
CA ARG A 233 -20.78 -9.26 -20.85
C ARG A 233 -21.14 -10.64 -20.31
N GLU A 234 -21.90 -11.45 -21.06
CA GLU A 234 -22.28 -12.79 -20.59
C GLU A 234 -21.09 -13.75 -20.55
N TYR A 235 -20.13 -13.65 -21.49
CA TYR A 235 -18.91 -14.44 -21.44
C TYR A 235 -18.07 -14.10 -20.20
N THR A 236 -17.97 -12.82 -19.87
CA THR A 236 -17.25 -12.36 -18.67
C THR A 236 -17.91 -12.92 -17.42
N ALA A 237 -19.25 -12.78 -17.29
CA ALA A 237 -19.99 -13.34 -16.18
C ALA A 237 -19.82 -14.87 -16.06
N LEU A 238 -19.86 -15.60 -17.18
CA LEU A 238 -19.60 -17.04 -17.22
C LEU A 238 -18.18 -17.37 -16.74
N LYS A 239 -17.17 -16.68 -17.30
CA LYS A 239 -15.76 -16.90 -16.98
C LYS A 239 -15.50 -16.71 -15.50
N ASN A 240 -16.14 -15.75 -14.87
CA ASN A 240 -15.89 -15.46 -13.47
C ASN A 240 -16.51 -16.50 -12.52
N ILE A 241 -17.68 -17.06 -12.86
CA ILE A 241 -18.19 -18.25 -12.16
C ILE A 241 -17.23 -19.42 -12.33
N TYR A 242 -16.73 -19.63 -13.55
CA TYR A 242 -15.76 -20.69 -13.82
C TYR A 242 -14.46 -20.52 -13.03
N ASP A 243 -13.90 -19.31 -12.95
CA ASP A 243 -12.65 -19.04 -12.22
C ASP A 243 -12.76 -19.22 -10.70
N GLN A 244 -13.98 -19.24 -10.15
CA GLN A 244 -14.23 -19.52 -8.73
C GLN A 244 -14.38 -21.01 -8.39
N MET A 245 -14.48 -21.89 -9.39
CA MET A 245 -14.73 -23.32 -9.19
C MET A 245 -13.60 -24.21 -9.71
N LEU A 246 -13.48 -25.41 -9.13
CA LEU A 246 -12.52 -26.45 -9.54
C LEU A 246 -11.06 -25.99 -9.52
N ASN A 247 -10.72 -25.05 -8.64
CA ASN A 247 -9.41 -24.41 -8.66
C ASN A 247 -8.26 -25.34 -8.24
N LEU A 248 -8.48 -26.22 -7.26
CA LEU A 248 -7.51 -27.26 -6.91
C LEU A 248 -7.41 -28.32 -8.01
N THR A 249 -8.53 -28.70 -8.63
CA THR A 249 -8.52 -29.62 -9.78
C THR A 249 -7.76 -29.04 -10.96
N LYS A 250 -8.01 -27.76 -11.32
CA LYS A 250 -7.23 -27.05 -12.36
C LYS A 250 -5.74 -27.01 -12.00
N LEU A 251 -5.41 -26.69 -10.75
CA LEU A 251 -4.03 -26.62 -10.29
C LEU A 251 -3.32 -27.97 -10.43
N ALA A 252 -3.99 -29.06 -10.02
CA ALA A 252 -3.48 -30.42 -10.20
C ALA A 252 -3.30 -30.78 -11.69
N THR A 253 -4.29 -30.49 -12.55
CA THR A 253 -4.19 -30.76 -14.00
C THR A 253 -3.05 -29.98 -14.66
N LYS A 254 -2.83 -28.73 -14.27
CA LYS A 254 -1.71 -27.92 -14.79
C LYS A 254 -0.36 -28.38 -14.23
N ALA A 255 -0.32 -28.88 -13.00
CA ALA A 255 0.89 -29.47 -12.43
C ALA A 255 1.25 -30.78 -13.14
N ASP A 256 0.27 -31.63 -13.43
CA ASP A 256 0.44 -32.86 -14.24
C ASP A 256 0.91 -32.52 -15.67
N ALA A 257 0.39 -31.44 -16.28
CA ALA A 257 0.85 -30.97 -17.59
C ALA A 257 2.29 -30.44 -17.57
N LEU A 258 2.68 -29.72 -16.50
CA LEU A 258 4.05 -29.24 -16.29
C LEU A 258 5.01 -30.42 -16.09
N GLN A 259 4.61 -31.42 -15.30
CA GLN A 259 5.36 -32.67 -15.14
C GLN A 259 5.59 -33.33 -16.51
N GLY A 260 4.54 -33.48 -17.33
CA GLY A 260 4.65 -34.07 -18.66
C GLY A 260 5.61 -33.32 -19.58
N ALA A 261 5.63 -31.98 -19.51
CA ALA A 261 6.55 -31.15 -20.30
C ALA A 261 8.00 -31.16 -19.77
N ALA A 262 8.18 -31.30 -18.46
CA ALA A 262 9.48 -31.39 -17.81
C ALA A 262 10.14 -32.77 -17.99
N LYS A 263 9.35 -33.80 -18.33
CA LYS A 263 9.79 -35.17 -18.51
C LYS A 263 10.99 -35.25 -19.46
N ASN A 264 12.07 -35.88 -19.00
CA ASN A 264 13.37 -36.04 -19.69
C ASN A 264 14.19 -34.75 -19.92
N ASN A 265 13.63 -33.56 -19.69
CA ASN A 265 14.30 -32.27 -19.93
C ASN A 265 14.77 -31.58 -18.64
N ALA A 266 14.00 -31.72 -17.56
CA ALA A 266 14.21 -31.04 -16.28
C ALA A 266 13.73 -31.91 -15.10
N GLN A 267 14.55 -32.86 -14.66
CA GLN A 267 14.17 -33.87 -13.65
C GLN A 267 13.81 -33.29 -12.28
N SER A 268 14.48 -32.20 -11.86
CA SER A 268 14.16 -31.52 -10.59
C SER A 268 12.78 -30.84 -10.65
N LEU A 269 12.48 -30.14 -11.75
CA LEU A 269 11.17 -29.54 -12.00
C LEU A 269 10.07 -30.60 -12.13
N GLU A 270 10.33 -31.72 -12.79
CA GLU A 270 9.41 -32.86 -12.89
C GLU A 270 9.03 -33.40 -11.51
N THR A 271 10.03 -33.58 -10.64
CA THR A 271 9.83 -34.07 -9.26
C THR A 271 9.02 -33.06 -8.44
N ALA A 272 9.35 -31.77 -8.55
CA ALA A 272 8.62 -30.71 -7.86
C ALA A 272 7.15 -30.62 -8.34
N ALA A 273 6.90 -30.71 -9.64
CA ALA A 273 5.55 -30.69 -10.22
C ALA A 273 4.72 -31.92 -9.80
N THR A 274 5.35 -33.10 -9.76
CA THR A 274 4.72 -34.35 -9.29
C THR A 274 4.29 -34.23 -7.83
N ASN A 275 5.19 -33.73 -6.97
CA ASN A 275 4.91 -33.51 -5.56
C ASN A 275 3.79 -32.48 -5.36
N LEU A 276 3.79 -31.40 -6.16
CA LEU A 276 2.72 -30.41 -6.13
C LEU A 276 1.37 -31.05 -6.48
N ALA A 277 1.27 -31.77 -7.60
CA ALA A 277 0.03 -32.42 -8.02
C ALA A 277 -0.52 -33.39 -6.97
N SER A 278 0.35 -34.21 -6.37
CA SER A 278 -0.04 -35.13 -5.30
C SER A 278 -0.55 -34.41 -4.05
N ASN A 279 0.11 -33.33 -3.63
CA ASN A 279 -0.30 -32.59 -2.43
C ASN A 279 -1.58 -31.78 -2.66
N VAL A 280 -1.81 -31.29 -3.89
CA VAL A 280 -3.07 -30.63 -4.26
C VAL A 280 -4.22 -31.62 -4.21
N LYS A 281 -4.05 -32.83 -4.77
CA LYS A 281 -5.05 -33.91 -4.67
C LYS A 281 -5.32 -34.29 -3.21
N LYS A 282 -4.27 -34.36 -2.37
CA LYS A 282 -4.41 -34.61 -0.93
C LYS A 282 -5.22 -33.53 -0.20
N LEU A 283 -5.00 -32.24 -0.50
CA LEU A 283 -5.79 -31.15 0.05
C LEU A 283 -7.25 -31.21 -0.42
N ARG A 284 -7.44 -31.47 -1.71
CA ARG A 284 -8.75 -31.55 -2.38
C ARG A 284 -9.60 -32.68 -1.80
N ASP A 285 -9.04 -33.88 -1.74
CA ASP A 285 -9.75 -35.13 -1.43
C ASP A 285 -9.68 -35.52 0.05
N GLY A 286 -8.87 -34.83 0.85
CA GLY A 286 -8.69 -35.13 2.27
C GLY A 286 -9.99 -34.96 3.08
N THR A 287 -10.38 -35.99 3.83
CA THR A 287 -11.58 -35.97 4.69
C THR A 287 -11.28 -35.72 6.17
N ASP A 288 -9.99 -35.69 6.55
CA ASP A 288 -9.57 -35.61 7.95
C ASP A 288 -9.75 -34.19 8.50
N ALA A 289 -10.70 -34.05 9.43
CA ALA A 289 -10.99 -32.79 10.10
C ALA A 289 -9.73 -32.23 10.78
N GLY A 290 -9.35 -31.01 10.40
CA GLY A 290 -8.19 -30.29 10.95
C GLY A 290 -6.88 -30.41 10.15
N THR A 291 -6.81 -31.25 9.10
CA THR A 291 -5.59 -31.41 8.30
C THR A 291 -5.49 -30.45 7.11
N ASP A 292 -6.61 -29.81 6.72
CA ASP A 292 -6.69 -28.91 5.56
C ASP A 292 -5.69 -27.77 5.62
N HIS A 293 -5.42 -27.28 6.82
CA HIS A 293 -4.45 -26.23 7.05
C HIS A 293 -3.02 -26.66 6.72
N ALA A 294 -2.58 -27.78 7.28
CA ALA A 294 -1.25 -28.36 7.02
C ALA A 294 -1.09 -28.80 5.55
N ASN A 295 -2.15 -29.35 4.96
CA ASN A 295 -2.16 -29.74 3.55
C ASN A 295 -2.06 -28.51 2.63
N ALA A 296 -2.75 -27.41 2.94
CA ALA A 296 -2.67 -26.16 2.19
C ALA A 296 -1.29 -25.49 2.31
N GLN A 297 -0.66 -25.52 3.49
CA GLN A 297 0.74 -25.10 3.66
C GLN A 297 1.69 -25.95 2.80
N THR A 298 1.48 -27.26 2.77
CA THR A 298 2.29 -28.16 1.96
C THR A 298 2.14 -27.83 0.47
N VAL A 299 0.92 -27.55 -0.01
CA VAL A 299 0.68 -27.12 -1.40
C VAL A 299 1.42 -25.82 -1.72
N LYS A 300 1.37 -24.82 -0.83
CA LYS A 300 2.13 -23.56 -0.98
C LYS A 300 3.63 -23.83 -1.09
N SER A 301 4.20 -24.57 -0.15
CA SER A 301 5.64 -24.88 -0.15
C SER A 301 6.08 -25.64 -1.41
N GLN A 302 5.28 -26.58 -1.91
CA GLN A 302 5.59 -27.30 -3.14
C GLN A 302 5.49 -26.40 -4.38
N PHE A 303 4.55 -25.45 -4.40
CA PHE A 303 4.46 -24.48 -5.48
C PHE A 303 5.68 -23.54 -5.50
N GLU A 304 6.10 -23.04 -4.34
CA GLU A 304 7.34 -22.23 -4.22
C GLU A 304 8.57 -23.01 -4.71
N LYS A 305 8.66 -24.32 -4.41
CA LYS A 305 9.71 -25.19 -4.96
C LYS A 305 9.64 -25.29 -6.48
N VAL A 306 8.45 -25.45 -7.06
CA VAL A 306 8.27 -25.45 -8.53
C VAL A 306 8.77 -24.14 -9.15
N GLN A 307 8.49 -23.00 -8.51
CA GLN A 307 9.00 -21.70 -8.98
C GLN A 307 10.52 -21.60 -8.88
N GLN A 308 11.11 -22.04 -7.77
CA GLN A 308 12.56 -22.05 -7.58
C GLN A 308 13.26 -22.91 -8.64
N GLU A 309 12.77 -24.13 -8.87
CA GLU A 309 13.32 -25.04 -9.87
C GLU A 309 13.17 -24.49 -11.29
N PHE A 310 12.03 -23.87 -11.62
CA PHE A 310 11.82 -23.23 -12.91
C PHE A 310 12.80 -22.06 -13.13
N ASN A 311 13.02 -21.23 -12.12
CA ASN A 311 13.93 -20.09 -12.19
C ASN A 311 15.40 -20.54 -12.33
N ALA A 312 15.75 -21.66 -11.69
CA ALA A 312 17.09 -22.28 -11.74
C ALA A 312 17.41 -22.95 -13.10
N LEU A 313 16.44 -23.14 -13.99
CA LEU A 313 16.69 -23.71 -15.32
C LEU A 313 17.54 -22.78 -16.20
N GLY A 314 18.46 -23.40 -16.96
CA GLY A 314 19.18 -22.72 -18.04
C GLY A 314 18.26 -22.29 -19.19
N ASP A 315 18.71 -21.29 -19.95
CA ASP A 315 17.94 -20.70 -21.07
C ASP A 315 17.66 -21.70 -22.21
N ASP A 316 18.43 -22.78 -22.28
CA ASP A 316 18.25 -23.91 -23.20
C ASP A 316 17.01 -24.76 -22.90
N LYS A 317 16.65 -24.89 -21.61
CA LYS A 317 15.55 -25.76 -21.15
C LYS A 317 14.25 -25.02 -20.84
N LYS A 318 14.33 -23.73 -20.55
CA LYS A 318 13.16 -22.88 -20.23
C LYS A 318 12.07 -22.86 -21.31
N PRO A 319 12.37 -22.82 -22.63
CA PRO A 319 11.33 -22.67 -23.66
C PRO A 319 10.29 -23.80 -23.67
N SER A 320 10.69 -25.05 -23.40
CA SER A 320 9.78 -26.21 -23.45
C SER A 320 8.80 -26.25 -22.26
N VAL A 321 9.16 -25.64 -21.13
CA VAL A 321 8.36 -25.65 -19.89
C VAL A 321 7.72 -24.30 -19.54
N LYS A 322 8.09 -23.21 -20.24
CA LYS A 322 7.58 -21.85 -19.98
C LYS A 322 6.06 -21.74 -20.11
N THR A 323 5.47 -22.30 -21.16
CA THR A 323 4.02 -22.23 -21.38
C THR A 323 3.23 -23.03 -20.33
N PRO A 324 3.59 -24.31 -20.04
CA PRO A 324 2.98 -25.06 -18.94
C PRO A 324 3.14 -24.40 -17.57
N PHE A 325 4.34 -23.85 -17.28
CA PHE A 325 4.60 -23.15 -16.03
C PHE A 325 3.79 -21.87 -15.90
N GLY A 326 3.71 -21.06 -16.97
CA GLY A 326 2.88 -19.86 -17.00
C GLY A 326 1.39 -20.17 -16.77
N ALA A 327 0.90 -21.28 -17.34
CA ALA A 327 -0.47 -21.74 -17.12
C ALA A 327 -0.70 -22.21 -15.68
N LEU A 328 0.25 -22.93 -15.08
CA LEU A 328 0.19 -23.34 -13.67
C LEU A 328 0.22 -22.12 -12.74
N ASN A 329 1.15 -21.20 -12.97
CA ASN A 329 1.31 -19.97 -12.19
C ASN A 329 0.04 -19.13 -12.27
N GLY A 330 -0.55 -18.98 -13.45
CA GLY A 330 -1.82 -18.27 -13.64
C GLY A 330 -2.98 -18.88 -12.83
N VAL A 331 -3.09 -20.21 -12.74
CA VAL A 331 -4.10 -20.84 -11.89
C VAL A 331 -3.81 -20.57 -10.41
N TYR A 332 -2.56 -20.74 -9.97
CA TYR A 332 -2.19 -20.53 -8.57
C TYR A 332 -2.42 -19.08 -8.10
N THR A 333 -2.05 -18.09 -8.93
CA THR A 333 -2.29 -16.67 -8.64
C THR A 333 -3.79 -16.38 -8.55
N ASN A 334 -4.60 -17.04 -9.37
CA ASN A 334 -6.05 -16.87 -9.35
C ASN A 334 -6.70 -17.45 -8.08
N ILE A 335 -6.08 -18.44 -7.42
CA ILE A 335 -6.62 -18.96 -6.16
C ILE A 335 -6.64 -17.86 -5.08
N GLY A 336 -5.68 -16.93 -5.10
CA GLY A 336 -5.60 -15.80 -4.16
C GLY A 336 -6.78 -14.81 -4.20
N PHE A 337 -7.69 -14.90 -5.18
CA PHE A 337 -8.77 -13.92 -5.38
C PHE A 337 -9.78 -13.79 -4.23
N CYS A 338 -9.98 -14.82 -3.40
CA CYS A 338 -10.85 -14.74 -2.20
C CYS A 338 -10.38 -13.70 -1.15
N TYR A 339 -9.13 -13.23 -1.22
CA TYR A 339 -8.56 -12.28 -0.25
C TYR A 339 -8.85 -10.80 -0.56
N LYS A 340 -9.10 -10.42 -1.82
CA LYS A 340 -9.45 -9.03 -2.17
C LYS A 340 -10.70 -8.56 -1.41
N THR A 341 -11.69 -9.44 -1.25
CA THR A 341 -12.90 -9.18 -0.45
C THR A 341 -12.58 -8.98 1.03
N VAL A 342 -11.74 -9.84 1.62
CA VAL A 342 -11.38 -9.71 3.05
C VAL A 342 -10.66 -8.39 3.28
N LYS A 343 -9.66 -8.07 2.45
CA LYS A 343 -8.94 -6.79 2.50
C LYS A 343 -9.86 -5.58 2.30
N PHE A 344 -10.85 -5.71 1.43
CA PHE A 344 -11.85 -4.66 1.21
C PHE A 344 -12.63 -4.34 2.49
N TYR A 345 -13.16 -5.37 3.17
CA TYR A 345 -13.92 -5.16 4.41
C TYR A 345 -13.06 -4.83 5.64
N SER A 346 -11.84 -5.38 5.75
CA SER A 346 -11.01 -5.22 6.95
C SER A 346 -10.09 -4.01 6.93
N ILE A 347 -9.66 -3.54 5.76
CA ILE A 347 -8.70 -2.43 5.62
C ILE A 347 -9.32 -1.26 4.85
N ILE A 348 -9.95 -1.50 3.70
CA ILE A 348 -10.39 -0.42 2.81
C ILE A 348 -11.62 0.30 3.37
N ILE A 349 -12.65 -0.42 3.82
CA ILE A 349 -13.83 0.21 4.43
C ILE A 349 -13.44 1.00 5.69
N PRO A 350 -12.65 0.45 6.63
CA PRO A 350 -12.15 1.23 7.77
C PRO A 350 -11.28 2.43 7.34
N SER A 351 -10.50 2.31 6.27
CA SER A 351 -9.72 3.43 5.72
C SER A 351 -10.64 4.55 5.20
N ILE A 352 -11.70 4.22 4.46
CA ILE A 352 -12.70 5.20 4.02
C ILE A 352 -13.35 5.88 5.23
N PHE A 353 -13.79 5.09 6.20
CA PHE A 353 -14.42 5.61 7.41
C PHE A 353 -13.48 6.56 8.18
N THR A 354 -12.22 6.21 8.33
CA THR A 354 -11.23 7.02 9.06
C THR A 354 -10.87 8.30 8.32
N GLN A 355 -10.93 8.34 6.98
CA GLN A 355 -10.81 9.59 6.22
C GLN A 355 -12.01 10.53 6.40
N TRP A 356 -13.23 9.98 6.47
CA TRP A 356 -14.40 10.78 6.82
C TRP A 356 -14.37 11.26 8.27
N LEU A 357 -13.88 10.42 9.21
CA LEU A 357 -13.64 10.85 10.58
C LEU A 357 -12.64 12.01 10.64
N ASN A 358 -11.56 11.96 9.86
CA ASN A 358 -10.59 13.05 9.79
C ASN A 358 -11.28 14.37 9.37
N PHE A 359 -12.10 14.36 8.32
CA PHE A 359 -12.93 15.51 7.94
C PHE A 359 -13.85 15.99 9.08
N ILE A 360 -14.58 15.07 9.72
CA ILE A 360 -15.48 15.40 10.84
C ILE A 360 -14.70 16.03 12.00
N THR A 361 -13.47 15.54 12.30
CA THR A 361 -12.66 16.12 13.37
C THR A 361 -12.37 17.60 13.12
N TYR A 362 -12.06 18.02 11.89
CA TYR A 362 -11.85 19.44 11.56
C TYR A 362 -13.13 20.27 11.71
N VAL A 363 -14.30 19.71 11.34
CA VAL A 363 -15.59 20.38 11.54
C VAL A 363 -15.90 20.56 13.02
N VAL A 364 -15.68 19.53 13.84
CA VAL A 364 -15.84 19.61 15.29
C VAL A 364 -14.86 20.62 15.90
N LEU A 365 -13.62 20.67 15.41
CA LEU A 365 -12.59 21.61 15.86
C LEU A 365 -13.00 23.06 15.55
N LEU A 366 -13.61 23.32 14.38
CA LEU A 366 -14.21 24.61 14.05
C LEU A 366 -15.37 24.97 14.99
N ILE A 367 -16.26 24.03 15.26
CA ILE A 367 -17.42 24.24 16.15
C ILE A 367 -16.94 24.58 17.57
N VAL A 368 -16.01 23.80 18.12
CA VAL A 368 -15.46 24.03 19.46
C VAL A 368 -14.70 25.36 19.53
N TYR A 369 -14.07 25.80 18.43
CA TYR A 369 -13.42 27.10 18.36
C TYR A 369 -14.42 28.27 18.31
N LEU A 370 -15.57 28.10 17.65
CA LEU A 370 -16.60 29.14 17.53
C LEU A 370 -17.53 29.22 18.75
N ILE A 371 -17.77 28.12 19.45
CA ILE A 371 -18.67 28.04 20.61
C ILE A 371 -17.92 28.39 21.91
N GLY A 372 -18.59 29.05 22.87
CA GLY A 372 -18.07 29.24 24.24
C GLY A 372 -17.97 30.70 24.73
N GLY A 373 -18.64 31.66 24.09
CA GLY A 373 -18.73 33.04 24.61
C GLY A 373 -17.35 33.67 24.79
N ASP A 374 -17.10 34.43 25.85
CA ASP A 374 -15.83 35.14 26.09
C ASP A 374 -14.70 34.30 26.73
N GLN A 375 -15.00 33.08 27.16
CA GLN A 375 -14.11 32.23 27.97
C GLN A 375 -13.68 30.95 27.25
N GLY A 376 -14.46 30.45 26.29
CA GLY A 376 -14.17 29.22 25.53
C GLY A 376 -14.09 27.94 26.39
N HIS A 377 -14.27 26.77 25.78
CA HIS A 377 -14.16 25.48 26.50
C HIS A 377 -12.81 24.80 26.22
N LEU A 378 -11.77 25.22 26.94
CA LEU A 378 -10.40 24.69 26.81
C LEU A 378 -10.32 23.17 26.95
N THR A 379 -11.05 22.60 27.91
CA THR A 379 -11.08 21.15 28.16
C THR A 379 -11.66 20.37 26.97
N THR A 380 -12.73 20.88 26.36
CA THR A 380 -13.33 20.27 25.16
C THR A 380 -12.38 20.36 23.97
N PHE A 381 -11.68 21.49 23.81
CA PHE A 381 -10.67 21.68 22.78
C PHE A 381 -9.51 20.66 22.92
N TYR A 382 -9.03 20.42 24.14
CA TYR A 382 -8.02 19.40 24.42
C TYR A 382 -8.50 17.97 24.07
N TRP A 383 -9.72 17.60 24.48
CA TRP A 383 -10.26 16.27 24.17
C TRP A 383 -10.46 16.05 22.67
N VAL A 384 -10.87 17.07 21.91
CA VAL A 384 -10.99 16.98 20.46
C VAL A 384 -9.62 16.76 19.81
N ILE A 385 -8.57 17.44 20.27
CA ILE A 385 -7.20 17.23 19.79
C ILE A 385 -6.72 15.81 20.13
N ALA A 386 -6.98 15.31 21.34
CA ALA A 386 -6.64 13.94 21.71
C ALA A 386 -7.32 12.90 20.81
N VAL A 387 -8.63 13.05 20.57
CA VAL A 387 -9.39 12.19 19.65
C VAL A 387 -8.87 12.29 18.21
N SER A 388 -8.49 13.49 17.76
CA SER A 388 -7.90 13.69 16.44
C SER A 388 -6.56 12.93 16.28
N GLY A 389 -5.76 12.83 17.35
CA GLY A 389 -4.52 12.04 17.36
C GLY A 389 -4.77 10.54 17.17
N VAL A 390 -5.84 10.01 17.79
CA VAL A 390 -6.27 8.60 17.59
C VAL A 390 -6.74 8.36 16.15
N VAL A 391 -7.57 9.25 15.61
CA VAL A 391 -8.04 9.16 14.23
C VAL A 391 -6.87 9.24 13.25
N PHE A 392 -5.91 10.13 13.50
CA PHE A 392 -4.71 10.31 12.71
C PHE A 392 -3.85 9.04 12.66
N GLY A 393 -3.56 8.40 13.80
CA GLY A 393 -2.69 7.21 13.79
C GLY A 393 -3.31 5.97 13.16
N ILE A 394 -4.61 5.71 13.38
CA ILE A 394 -5.32 4.64 12.66
C ILE A 394 -5.34 4.93 11.16
N ASN A 395 -5.64 6.16 10.75
CA ASN A 395 -5.67 6.52 9.33
C ASN A 395 -4.31 6.31 8.64
N MET A 396 -3.20 6.66 9.31
CA MET A 396 -1.84 6.45 8.78
C MET A 396 -1.58 4.98 8.46
N THR A 397 -1.86 4.13 9.46
CA THR A 397 -1.57 2.69 9.36
C THR A 397 -2.46 2.00 8.33
N LEU A 398 -3.75 2.34 8.30
CA LEU A 398 -4.67 1.80 7.30
C LEU A 398 -4.26 2.23 5.88
N LEU A 399 -3.89 3.49 5.66
CA LEU A 399 -3.43 3.97 4.36
C LEU A 399 -2.21 3.20 3.84
N TYR A 400 -1.25 2.92 4.73
CA TYR A 400 -0.04 2.16 4.40
C TYR A 400 -0.38 0.67 4.15
N ALA A 401 -1.38 0.13 4.83
CA ALA A 401 -1.88 -1.23 4.63
C ALA A 401 -2.71 -1.42 3.34
N VAL A 402 -3.39 -0.37 2.85
CA VAL A 402 -4.20 -0.41 1.63
C VAL A 402 -3.33 -0.71 0.40
N ASP A 403 -2.27 0.07 0.18
CA ASP A 403 -1.31 -0.20 -0.90
C ASP A 403 0.04 0.47 -0.62
N PHE A 404 1.06 -0.36 -0.36
CA PHE A 404 2.39 0.15 -0.07
C PHE A 404 3.08 0.73 -1.32
N TYR A 405 2.67 0.39 -2.54
CA TYR A 405 3.30 0.91 -3.75
C TYR A 405 3.09 2.42 -3.91
N TYR A 406 2.05 2.98 -3.32
CA TYR A 406 1.74 4.41 -3.38
C TYR A 406 2.29 5.22 -2.19
N ILE A 407 2.95 4.59 -1.22
CA ILE A 407 3.54 5.29 -0.06
C ILE A 407 4.48 6.44 -0.48
N PRO A 408 5.38 6.30 -1.47
CA PRO A 408 6.24 7.41 -1.88
C PRO A 408 5.46 8.62 -2.42
N VAL A 409 4.32 8.39 -3.07
CA VAL A 409 3.43 9.46 -3.55
C VAL A 409 2.67 10.11 -2.41
N TYR A 410 2.29 9.34 -1.40
CA TYR A 410 1.72 9.88 -0.17
C TYR A 410 2.71 10.79 0.58
N ILE A 411 3.99 10.38 0.70
CA ILE A 411 5.04 11.17 1.36
C ILE A 411 5.27 12.50 0.62
N VAL A 412 5.08 12.55 -0.70
CA VAL A 412 5.08 13.81 -1.46
C VAL A 412 3.95 14.72 -0.99
N GLY A 413 2.73 14.20 -0.84
CA GLY A 413 1.58 14.97 -0.34
C GLY A 413 1.83 15.51 1.07
N GLU A 414 2.34 14.68 1.96
CA GLU A 414 2.71 15.03 3.34
C GLU A 414 3.72 16.19 3.38
N ASN A 415 4.78 16.13 2.58
CA ASN A 415 5.86 17.14 2.56
C ASN A 415 5.55 18.39 1.73
N THR A 416 4.50 18.37 0.90
CA THR A 416 4.03 19.56 0.15
C THR A 416 3.16 20.47 1.00
N PHE A 417 2.56 19.93 2.06
CA PHE A 417 1.66 20.66 2.93
C PHE A 417 2.25 21.94 3.57
N PRO A 418 3.50 21.95 4.09
CA PRO A 418 4.06 23.14 4.71
C PRO A 418 4.28 24.30 3.73
N MET A 419 4.54 24.00 2.46
CA MET A 419 4.60 24.98 1.38
C MET A 419 3.22 25.56 1.08
N LEU A 420 2.20 24.71 0.96
CA LEU A 420 0.82 25.13 0.69
C LEU A 420 0.28 26.08 1.77
N THR A 421 0.51 25.74 3.03
CA THR A 421 0.09 26.58 4.16
C THR A 421 0.83 27.91 4.21
N SER A 422 2.13 27.93 3.92
CA SER A 422 2.89 29.19 3.82
C SER A 422 2.35 30.09 2.70
N PHE A 423 1.95 29.50 1.58
CA PHE A 423 1.29 30.20 0.48
C PHE A 423 -0.08 30.77 0.88
N ILE A 424 -0.89 30.01 1.63
CA ILE A 424 -2.19 30.48 2.15
C ILE A 424 -2.01 31.63 3.13
N HIS A 425 -1.03 31.56 4.04
CA HIS A 425 -0.71 32.64 4.97
C HIS A 425 -0.26 33.91 4.24
N TYR A 426 0.56 33.77 3.20
CA TYR A 426 0.94 34.88 2.33
C TYR A 426 -0.26 35.55 1.68
N LEU A 427 -1.16 34.78 1.06
CA LEU A 427 -2.40 35.31 0.45
C LEU A 427 -3.31 35.97 1.49
N SER A 428 -3.49 35.33 2.64
CA SER A 428 -4.35 35.84 3.71
C SER A 428 -3.81 37.15 4.29
N THR A 429 -2.49 37.29 4.40
CA THR A 429 -1.83 38.52 4.84
C THR A 429 -1.96 39.64 3.80
N LEU A 430 -1.89 39.32 2.51
CA LEU A 430 -2.15 40.31 1.44
C LEU A 430 -3.59 40.84 1.48
N MET A 431 -4.58 39.97 1.71
CA MET A 431 -5.99 40.34 1.70
C MET A 431 -6.45 41.03 3.00
N PHE A 432 -5.91 40.60 4.14
CA PHE A 432 -6.39 41.00 5.46
C PHE A 432 -5.32 41.59 6.38
N GLY A 433 -4.14 41.93 5.85
CA GLY A 433 -3.00 42.44 6.65
C GLY A 433 -3.22 43.81 7.30
N ASN A 434 -4.30 44.54 6.95
CA ASN A 434 -4.60 45.82 7.59
C ASN A 434 -5.22 45.63 8.99
N ARG A 435 -4.35 45.52 10.00
CA ARG A 435 -4.69 45.34 11.43
C ARG A 435 -5.60 46.43 12.03
N ARG A 436 -5.76 47.58 11.38
CA ARG A 436 -6.70 48.64 11.84
C ARG A 436 -8.15 48.38 11.48
N LYS A 437 -8.43 47.55 10.47
CA LYS A 437 -9.79 47.28 9.97
C LYS A 437 -10.28 45.87 10.30
N TRP A 438 -9.36 44.92 10.43
CA TRP A 438 -9.67 43.51 10.67
C TRP A 438 -8.90 43.00 11.88
N ASN A 439 -9.52 42.08 12.60
CA ASN A 439 -8.82 41.25 13.57
C ASN A 439 -8.08 40.14 12.80
N SER A 440 -7.01 40.54 12.09
CA SER A 440 -6.26 39.71 11.12
C SER A 440 -5.82 38.38 11.72
N ASP A 441 -5.51 38.37 13.01
CA ASP A 441 -4.98 37.22 13.73
C ASP A 441 -6.07 36.14 13.97
N PHE A 442 -7.31 36.54 14.29
CA PHE A 442 -8.46 35.60 14.39
C PHE A 442 -8.88 35.08 13.01
N LEU A 443 -8.80 35.93 11.99
CA LEU A 443 -9.21 35.60 10.63
C LEU A 443 -8.25 34.59 9.97
N LEU A 444 -6.94 34.68 10.25
CA LEU A 444 -5.94 33.72 9.76
C LEU A 444 -6.23 32.29 10.25
N VAL A 445 -6.48 32.10 11.54
CA VAL A 445 -6.81 30.78 12.11
C VAL A 445 -8.13 30.24 11.53
N LYS A 446 -9.13 31.12 11.38
CA LYS A 446 -10.40 30.75 10.76
C LYS A 446 -10.18 30.27 9.31
N ILE A 447 -9.37 30.97 8.52
CA ILE A 447 -9.03 30.59 7.14
C ILE A 447 -8.30 29.24 7.11
N ASP A 448 -7.32 29.02 7.99
CA ASP A 448 -6.59 27.75 8.07
C ASP A 448 -7.54 26.56 8.34
N ILE A 449 -8.47 26.71 9.29
CA ILE A 449 -9.47 25.67 9.59
C ILE A 449 -10.39 25.43 8.39
N TRP A 450 -10.83 26.48 7.69
CA TRP A 450 -11.65 26.31 6.48
C TRP A 450 -10.91 25.60 5.36
N VAL A 451 -9.65 25.95 5.11
CA VAL A 451 -8.85 25.27 4.11
C VAL A 451 -8.62 23.81 4.51
N ALA A 452 -8.40 23.53 5.79
CA ALA A 452 -8.28 22.16 6.30
C ALA A 452 -9.53 21.32 6.02
N ILE A 453 -10.71 21.89 6.27
CA ILE A 453 -12.02 21.26 6.01
C ILE A 453 -12.18 20.97 4.51
N ILE A 454 -11.84 21.93 3.63
CA ILE A 454 -11.96 21.75 2.18
C ILE A 454 -11.01 20.64 1.69
N ILE A 455 -9.74 20.67 2.09
CA ILE A 455 -8.75 19.67 1.66
C ILE A 455 -9.12 18.28 2.16
N SER A 456 -9.49 18.15 3.44
CA SER A 456 -9.90 16.87 4.02
C SER A 456 -11.20 16.33 3.43
N PHE A 457 -12.15 17.20 3.07
CA PHE A 457 -13.37 16.81 2.36
C PHE A 457 -13.06 16.26 0.97
N VAL A 458 -12.27 16.98 0.17
CA VAL A 458 -11.86 16.53 -1.17
C VAL A 458 -11.05 15.24 -1.07
N ALA A 459 -10.15 15.12 -0.11
CA ALA A 459 -9.41 13.89 0.15
C ALA A 459 -10.35 12.72 0.47
N ALA A 460 -11.33 12.89 1.36
CA ALA A 460 -12.30 11.86 1.72
C ALA A 460 -13.18 11.44 0.53
N VAL A 461 -13.66 12.40 -0.29
CA VAL A 461 -14.46 12.12 -1.48
C VAL A 461 -13.65 11.36 -2.53
N VAL A 462 -12.44 11.84 -2.85
CA VAL A 462 -11.56 11.20 -3.84
C VAL A 462 -11.10 9.82 -3.37
N TRP A 463 -10.84 9.64 -2.07
CA TRP A 463 -10.51 8.33 -1.49
C TRP A 463 -11.70 7.37 -1.55
N THR A 464 -12.89 7.83 -1.17
CA THR A 464 -14.12 7.06 -1.24
C THR A 464 -14.42 6.65 -2.68
N TYR A 465 -14.38 7.59 -3.62
CA TYR A 465 -14.64 7.32 -5.03
C TYR A 465 -13.56 6.44 -5.64
N GLY A 466 -12.30 6.65 -5.28
CA GLY A 466 -11.16 5.85 -5.70
C GLY A 466 -11.30 4.37 -5.35
N TYR A 467 -11.87 4.01 -4.20
CA TYR A 467 -12.03 2.59 -3.83
C TYR A 467 -13.44 2.04 -4.05
N LEU A 468 -14.48 2.88 -4.06
CA LEU A 468 -15.86 2.47 -4.32
C LEU A 468 -16.22 2.41 -5.80
N CYS A 469 -15.43 3.00 -6.71
CA CYS A 469 -15.74 2.97 -8.15
C CYS A 469 -15.72 1.56 -8.75
N GLU A 470 -15.03 0.62 -8.10
CA GLU A 470 -14.98 -0.79 -8.50
C GLU A 470 -15.92 -1.67 -7.66
N VAL A 471 -16.70 -1.07 -6.74
CA VAL A 471 -17.65 -1.80 -5.90
C VAL A 471 -18.90 -2.12 -6.72
N GLY A 472 -18.95 -3.37 -7.19
CA GLY A 472 -19.94 -3.85 -8.14
C GLY A 472 -19.29 -4.52 -9.35
N GLU A 473 -18.01 -4.26 -9.59
CA GLU A 473 -17.17 -5.10 -10.45
C GLU A 473 -16.81 -6.39 -9.71
N GLU A 474 -16.53 -7.44 -10.46
CA GLU A 474 -16.28 -8.74 -9.89
C GLU A 474 -15.01 -8.74 -9.03
N VAL A 475 -14.98 -9.55 -7.97
CA VAL A 475 -13.91 -9.52 -6.94
C VAL A 475 -12.50 -9.62 -7.52
N GLY A 476 -12.34 -10.28 -8.68
CA GLY A 476 -11.06 -10.39 -9.40
C GLY A 476 -10.69 -9.17 -10.26
N ASP A 477 -11.67 -8.37 -10.68
CA ASP A 477 -11.51 -7.22 -11.56
C ASP A 477 -11.32 -5.89 -10.79
N MET A 478 -11.45 -5.87 -9.46
CA MET A 478 -11.07 -4.69 -8.65
C MET A 478 -9.56 -4.43 -8.77
N LYS A 479 -9.17 -3.47 -9.63
CA LYS A 479 -7.78 -3.11 -9.94
C LYS A 479 -7.18 -2.20 -8.90
N HIS A 480 -7.99 -1.42 -8.18
CA HIS A 480 -7.52 -0.52 -7.14
C HIS A 480 -7.16 -1.25 -5.85
N ILE A 481 -7.47 -2.55 -5.74
CA ILE A 481 -7.19 -3.38 -4.57
C ILE A 481 -6.17 -4.45 -4.93
N HIS A 482 -4.96 -4.32 -4.40
CA HIS A 482 -3.98 -5.39 -4.51
C HIS A 482 -3.89 -6.25 -3.23
N ALA A 483 -3.95 -7.55 -3.43
CA ALA A 483 -3.87 -8.58 -2.41
C ALA A 483 -2.41 -9.02 -2.23
N PHE A 484 -1.75 -8.59 -1.14
CA PHE A 484 -0.33 -8.89 -0.95
C PHE A 484 -0.09 -10.30 -0.40
N GLY A 485 1.05 -10.84 -0.84
CA GLY A 485 1.82 -11.88 -0.17
C GLY A 485 1.97 -11.62 1.35
N PHE A 486 2.14 -12.66 2.16
CA PHE A 486 2.88 -12.49 3.41
C PHE A 486 3.91 -13.61 3.47
N SER A 487 5.17 -13.27 3.20
CA SER A 487 6.30 -14.21 3.32
C SER A 487 6.84 -14.25 4.75
N GLY A 488 6.68 -13.17 5.52
CA GLY A 488 7.15 -13.05 6.91
C GLY A 488 8.67 -13.15 7.08
N SER A 489 9.44 -13.24 5.99
CA SER A 489 10.89 -13.40 6.03
C SER A 489 11.58 -12.04 5.95
N PHE A 490 12.19 -11.62 7.07
CA PHE A 490 13.10 -10.48 7.06
C PHE A 490 14.40 -10.90 6.40
N ASN A 491 14.70 -10.34 5.25
CA ASN A 491 15.93 -10.64 4.53
C ASN A 491 17.02 -9.63 4.89
N GLY A 492 18.28 -10.07 5.00
CA GLY A 492 19.39 -9.20 5.43
C GLY A 492 19.59 -7.94 4.58
N TYR A 493 19.15 -7.98 3.32
CA TYR A 493 19.20 -6.85 2.39
C TYR A 493 18.13 -5.77 2.66
N GLN A 494 17.14 -6.04 3.51
CA GLN A 494 16.14 -5.06 3.98
C GLN A 494 16.66 -4.22 5.16
N LEU A 495 17.83 -4.56 5.73
CA LEU A 495 18.37 -3.93 6.93
C LEU A 495 18.78 -2.46 6.73
N SER A 496 19.47 -2.13 5.63
CA SER A 496 19.86 -0.74 5.33
C SER A 496 18.63 0.19 5.25
N PRO A 497 17.64 -0.06 4.37
CA PRO A 497 16.46 0.82 4.30
C PRO A 497 15.63 0.82 5.58
N PHE A 498 15.58 -0.31 6.32
CA PHE A 498 14.98 -0.35 7.66
C PHE A 498 15.65 0.64 8.61
N LEU A 499 16.98 0.64 8.69
CA LEU A 499 17.74 1.56 9.54
C LEU A 499 17.61 3.02 9.07
N MET A 500 17.53 3.27 7.75
CA MET A 500 17.26 4.61 7.22
C MET A 500 15.91 5.16 7.73
N ILE A 501 14.84 4.34 7.74
CA ILE A 501 13.54 4.73 8.28
C ILE A 501 13.64 5.00 9.78
N VAL A 502 14.25 4.09 10.55
CA VAL A 502 14.33 4.22 12.03
C VAL A 502 15.17 5.42 12.46
N VAL A 503 16.36 5.60 11.88
CA VAL A 503 17.24 6.74 12.20
C VAL A 503 16.72 8.05 11.60
N GLY A 504 16.10 7.96 10.41
CA GLY A 504 15.34 9.05 9.79
C GLY A 504 14.28 9.54 10.76
N MET A 505 13.26 8.73 11.01
CA MET A 505 12.08 9.11 11.79
C MET A 505 12.41 9.38 13.28
N GLY A 506 13.26 8.58 13.90
CA GLY A 506 13.50 8.65 15.35
C GLY A 506 14.36 9.83 15.80
N LEU A 507 15.52 10.03 15.16
CA LEU A 507 16.56 10.93 15.70
C LEU A 507 16.26 12.41 15.48
N VAL A 508 15.37 12.77 14.54
CA VAL A 508 15.10 14.17 14.20
C VAL A 508 14.51 14.93 15.40
N TYR A 509 13.52 14.35 16.10
CA TYR A 509 12.83 14.99 17.22
C TYR A 509 13.64 15.05 18.51
N ALA A 510 14.72 14.26 18.62
CA ALA A 510 15.66 14.36 19.72
C ALA A 510 16.40 15.71 19.72
N ILE A 511 16.65 16.26 18.52
CA ILE A 511 17.51 17.43 18.31
C ILE A 511 16.71 18.63 17.79
N TYR A 512 15.82 18.41 16.84
CA TYR A 512 15.03 19.45 16.19
C TYR A 512 13.56 19.39 16.67
N PRO A 513 12.91 20.52 16.99
CA PRO A 513 13.43 21.89 16.94
C PRO A 513 14.16 22.32 18.23
N GLY A 514 14.09 21.52 19.30
CA GLY A 514 14.41 21.94 20.66
C GLY A 514 15.87 22.34 20.90
N ILE A 515 16.84 21.55 20.42
CA ILE A 515 18.27 21.83 20.55
C ILE A 515 18.75 22.70 19.39
N ALA A 516 18.42 22.29 18.16
CA ALA A 516 18.72 23.03 16.94
C ALA A 516 17.40 23.31 16.18
N PRO A 517 17.03 24.56 15.87
CA PRO A 517 17.80 25.78 16.09
C PRO A 517 17.67 26.37 17.51
N GLY A 518 16.73 25.89 18.33
CA GLY A 518 16.23 26.57 19.52
C GLY A 518 17.26 26.98 20.60
N MET A 519 18.36 26.25 20.76
CA MET A 519 19.39 26.53 21.78
C MET A 519 20.75 26.96 21.20
N ILE A 520 20.98 26.74 19.91
CA ILE A 520 22.29 26.91 19.26
C ILE A 520 22.30 28.14 18.35
N VAL A 521 21.18 28.42 17.68
CA VAL A 521 21.04 29.50 16.70
C VAL A 521 20.49 30.77 17.39
N PRO A 522 20.96 31.97 17.04
CA PRO A 522 20.34 33.23 17.48
C PRO A 522 18.85 33.31 17.07
N PHE A 523 18.00 33.82 17.98
CA PHE A 523 16.54 33.82 17.83
C PHE A 523 16.04 34.39 16.48
N TYR A 524 16.64 35.47 15.97
CA TYR A 524 16.23 36.11 14.70
C TYR A 524 16.54 35.29 13.43
N LEU A 525 17.36 34.23 13.52
CA LEU A 525 17.60 33.30 12.41
C LEU A 525 16.67 32.08 12.44
N ILE A 526 16.04 31.78 13.58
CA ILE A 526 15.18 30.59 13.73
C ILE A 526 14.08 30.60 12.67
N ASP A 527 13.35 31.71 12.55
CA ASP A 527 12.27 31.88 11.57
C ASP A 527 12.76 31.72 10.12
N LYS A 528 13.98 32.20 9.82
CA LYS A 528 14.57 32.07 8.48
C LYS A 528 14.95 30.62 8.16
N ILE A 529 15.45 29.88 9.14
CA ILE A 529 15.77 28.45 8.98
C ILE A 529 14.49 27.68 8.73
N GLU A 530 13.45 27.92 9.52
CA GLU A 530 12.15 27.29 9.33
C GLU A 530 11.60 27.58 7.93
N MET A 531 11.63 28.83 7.45
CA MET A 531 11.20 29.18 6.08
C MET A 531 11.96 28.41 4.99
N VAL A 532 13.28 28.24 5.13
CA VAL A 532 14.08 27.46 4.17
C VAL A 532 13.68 25.99 4.20
N LEU A 533 13.50 25.42 5.39
CA LEU A 533 13.09 24.02 5.54
C LEU A 533 11.72 23.77 4.93
N LEU A 534 10.75 24.66 5.14
CA LEU A 534 9.40 24.54 4.57
C LEU A 534 9.37 24.43 3.04
N ILE A 535 10.38 24.97 2.35
CA ILE A 535 10.53 24.87 0.90
C ILE A 535 11.40 23.68 0.51
N ALA A 536 12.47 23.42 1.27
CA ALA A 536 13.47 22.41 0.91
C ALA A 536 12.99 20.96 1.11
N THR A 537 12.06 20.72 2.04
CA THR A 537 11.58 19.37 2.40
C THR A 537 10.81 18.66 1.29
N ILE A 538 10.25 19.40 0.34
CA ILE A 538 9.50 18.82 -0.78
C ILE A 538 10.40 18.09 -1.79
N PHE A 539 11.66 18.51 -1.93
CA PHE A 539 12.52 18.06 -3.03
C PHE A 539 12.85 16.56 -2.95
N PRO A 540 13.30 15.99 -1.80
CA PRO A 540 13.67 14.59 -1.76
C PRO A 540 12.51 13.64 -2.11
N PRO A 541 11.30 13.75 -1.52
CA PRO A 541 10.16 12.91 -1.90
C PRO A 541 9.75 13.07 -3.36
N VAL A 542 9.72 14.31 -3.88
CA VAL A 542 9.30 14.59 -5.26
C VAL A 542 10.30 14.02 -6.27
N ILE A 543 11.61 14.12 -6.00
CA ILE A 543 12.65 13.51 -6.85
C ILE A 543 12.45 12.00 -6.92
N VAL A 544 12.21 11.33 -5.78
CA VAL A 544 11.99 9.87 -5.76
C VAL A 544 10.70 9.49 -6.50
N ALA A 545 9.62 10.24 -6.33
CA ALA A 545 8.37 10.03 -7.07
C ALA A 545 8.53 10.27 -8.59
N MET A 546 9.32 11.27 -8.99
CA MET A 546 9.65 11.53 -10.40
C MET A 546 10.54 10.44 -10.99
N LEU A 547 11.57 9.99 -10.27
CA LEU A 547 12.42 8.86 -10.67
C LEU A 547 11.58 7.61 -10.92
N ARG A 548 10.64 7.33 -10.00
CA ARG A 548 9.69 6.23 -10.15
C ARG A 548 8.84 6.33 -11.43
N ARG A 549 8.42 7.54 -11.82
CA ARG A 549 7.53 7.74 -12.97
C ARG A 549 8.27 7.77 -14.31
N TYR A 550 9.40 8.46 -14.39
CA TYR A 550 10.08 8.76 -15.65
C TYR A 550 11.30 7.90 -15.92
N LYS A 551 11.96 7.38 -14.88
CA LYS A 551 13.21 6.59 -14.96
C LYS A 551 13.17 5.44 -13.95
N PRO A 552 12.23 4.48 -14.07
CA PRO A 552 12.00 3.51 -13.01
C PRO A 552 13.23 2.60 -12.76
N SER A 553 14.12 2.43 -13.73
CA SER A 553 15.43 1.76 -13.55
C SER A 553 16.29 2.38 -12.44
N TYR A 554 16.18 3.69 -12.20
CA TYR A 554 16.91 4.42 -11.17
C TYR A 554 16.02 4.72 -9.95
N SER A 555 14.90 4.01 -9.76
CA SER A 555 14.07 4.18 -8.58
C SER A 555 14.43 3.13 -7.53
N PRO A 556 14.65 3.50 -6.24
CA PRO A 556 14.91 2.53 -5.18
C PRO A 556 13.75 1.53 -4.97
N GLN A 557 12.53 1.91 -5.39
CA GLN A 557 11.34 1.06 -5.36
C GLN A 557 11.28 -0.02 -6.46
N HIS A 558 12.03 0.12 -7.55
CA HIS A 558 11.93 -0.75 -8.74
C HIS A 558 13.11 -1.73 -8.85
N ASN A 559 13.82 -1.97 -7.76
CA ASN A 559 14.93 -2.92 -7.68
C ASN A 559 14.43 -4.30 -7.23
N ILE A 560 13.87 -5.06 -8.17
CA ILE A 560 13.05 -6.25 -7.90
C ILE A 560 13.54 -7.37 -8.81
N GLY A 561 14.64 -7.98 -8.38
CA GLY A 561 15.29 -9.06 -9.12
C GLY A 561 16.54 -9.63 -8.44
N GLY A 562 16.87 -9.16 -7.24
CA GLY A 562 17.98 -9.68 -6.45
C GLY A 562 17.89 -9.20 -5.02
N PRO A 563 18.78 -9.68 -4.13
CA PRO A 563 19.07 -8.97 -2.89
C PRO A 563 19.29 -7.49 -3.22
N PHE A 564 19.07 -6.55 -2.30
CA PHE A 564 19.73 -5.24 -2.36
C PHE A 564 21.19 -5.55 -2.68
N GLY A 565 21.57 -5.38 -3.95
CA GLY A 565 22.51 -6.29 -4.57
C GLY A 565 23.90 -5.91 -4.15
N GLY A 566 24.25 -6.14 -2.89
CA GLY A 566 25.29 -5.44 -2.14
C GLY A 566 25.81 -4.18 -2.82
N TRP A 567 27.12 -4.11 -2.95
CA TRP A 567 27.81 -3.11 -3.75
C TRP A 567 27.91 -3.49 -5.24
N THR A 568 27.00 -4.35 -5.73
CA THR A 568 27.10 -5.06 -7.02
C THR A 568 26.07 -4.60 -8.06
N GLU A 569 26.39 -4.84 -9.33
CA GLU A 569 25.56 -4.50 -10.49
C GLU A 569 24.42 -5.50 -10.67
N TYR A 570 23.24 -5.01 -11.10
CA TYR A 570 22.13 -5.88 -11.45
C TYR A 570 21.46 -5.43 -12.75
N LYS A 571 20.83 -6.41 -13.42
CA LYS A 571 20.07 -6.23 -14.65
C LYS A 571 18.61 -5.89 -14.30
N TYR A 572 18.15 -4.73 -14.75
CA TYR A 572 16.80 -4.22 -14.53
C TYR A 572 15.84 -4.69 -15.64
N ASP A 573 14.58 -5.03 -15.36
CA ASP A 573 13.52 -5.20 -16.38
C ASP A 573 12.27 -4.38 -16.00
N PRO A 574 11.76 -3.53 -16.91
CA PRO A 574 10.62 -2.65 -16.63
C PRO A 574 9.24 -3.31 -16.53
N ASN A 575 9.08 -4.57 -16.94
CA ASN A 575 7.80 -5.28 -17.04
C ASN A 575 7.72 -6.53 -16.15
N TRP A 576 8.62 -6.72 -15.19
CA TRP A 576 8.61 -7.87 -14.25
C TRP A 576 8.64 -9.27 -14.91
N THR A 577 8.91 -9.36 -16.21
CA THR A 577 8.67 -10.58 -17.02
C THR A 577 9.89 -11.05 -17.82
N GLY A 578 11.04 -10.39 -17.67
CA GLY A 578 12.26 -10.72 -18.39
C GLY A 578 13.52 -10.11 -17.79
N SER A 579 14.60 -10.17 -18.56
CA SER A 579 15.91 -9.56 -18.30
C SER A 579 16.10 -8.37 -19.25
N ALA A 580 16.26 -7.14 -18.76
CA ALA A 580 16.72 -6.04 -19.60
C ALA A 580 18.21 -5.72 -19.40
N ASP A 581 18.81 -5.20 -20.47
CA ASP A 581 20.26 -5.06 -20.68
C ASP A 581 20.85 -3.75 -20.13
N THR A 582 20.13 -2.94 -19.35
CA THR A 582 20.69 -1.74 -18.74
C THR A 582 21.29 -2.06 -17.37
N PRO A 583 22.63 -2.00 -17.20
CA PRO A 583 23.25 -2.16 -15.90
C PRO A 583 22.88 -0.97 -15.01
N VAL A 584 22.29 -1.24 -13.85
CA VAL A 584 22.04 -0.24 -12.81
C VAL A 584 22.91 -0.59 -11.62
N HIS A 585 23.60 0.40 -11.07
CA HIS A 585 24.47 0.20 -9.93
C HIS A 585 23.75 0.46 -8.60
N GLY A 586 23.64 -0.56 -7.75
CA GLY A 586 23.02 -0.46 -6.42
C GLY A 586 23.80 0.42 -5.42
N TRP A 587 25.10 0.67 -5.66
CA TRP A 587 25.95 1.48 -4.77
C TRP A 587 25.46 2.92 -4.59
N ILE A 588 24.74 3.48 -5.56
CA ILE A 588 24.22 4.86 -5.49
C ILE A 588 23.30 5.02 -4.29
N TRP A 589 22.53 3.97 -3.93
CA TRP A 589 21.62 4.02 -2.80
C TRP A 589 22.32 3.76 -1.47
N HIS A 590 23.33 2.89 -1.46
CA HIS A 590 24.22 2.69 -0.31
C HIS A 590 25.06 3.91 0.03
N PHE A 591 25.37 4.76 -0.94
CA PHE A 591 26.01 6.05 -0.67
C PHE A 591 25.19 6.90 0.30
N PHE A 592 23.85 6.81 0.24
CA PHE A 592 22.98 7.53 1.17
C PHE A 592 22.96 6.94 2.58
N ASP A 593 23.50 5.73 2.82
CA ASP A 593 23.75 5.23 4.17
C ASP A 593 24.73 6.16 4.93
N LEU A 594 25.62 6.88 4.22
CA LEU A 594 26.49 7.90 4.83
C LEU A 594 25.71 9.05 5.44
N LEU A 595 24.51 9.36 4.96
CA LEU A 595 23.65 10.37 5.57
C LEU A 595 23.20 9.97 6.98
N MET A 596 23.04 8.66 7.23
CA MET A 596 22.71 8.14 8.55
C MET A 596 23.85 8.42 9.54
N VAL A 597 25.09 8.09 9.15
CA VAL A 597 26.30 8.36 9.94
C VAL A 597 26.45 9.86 10.16
N THR A 598 26.28 10.65 9.11
CA THR A 598 26.35 12.12 9.17
C THR A 598 25.32 12.68 10.15
N LYS A 599 24.08 12.20 10.12
CA LYS A 599 23.01 12.63 11.03
C LYS A 599 23.32 12.31 12.50
N ILE A 600 23.82 11.10 12.78
CA ILE A 600 24.21 10.69 14.14
C ILE A 600 25.38 11.53 14.64
N VAL A 601 26.39 11.77 13.79
CA VAL A 601 27.54 12.62 14.12
C VAL A 601 27.10 14.05 14.40
N LEU A 602 26.20 14.62 13.59
CA LEU A 602 25.66 15.96 13.82
C LEU A 602 24.90 16.05 15.15
N ALA A 603 24.08 15.05 15.47
CA ALA A 603 23.39 15.00 16.77
C ALA A 603 24.37 14.97 17.95
N ALA A 604 25.44 14.16 17.86
CA ALA A 604 26.49 14.12 18.86
C ALA A 604 27.24 15.47 18.98
N ILE A 605 27.53 16.12 17.85
CA ILE A 605 28.17 17.44 17.82
C ILE A 605 27.27 18.50 18.48
N PHE A 606 25.96 18.49 18.24
CA PHE A 606 25.03 19.44 18.85
C PHE A 606 24.95 19.25 20.37
N ILE A 607 24.82 18.01 20.86
CA ILE A 607 24.80 17.72 22.29
C ILE A 607 26.15 18.09 22.94
N TYR A 608 27.27 17.76 22.30
CA TYR A 608 28.61 18.11 22.77
C TYR A 608 28.79 19.62 22.86
N SER A 609 28.34 20.37 21.84
CA SER A 609 28.46 21.82 21.78
C SER A 609 27.73 22.50 22.95
N LEU A 610 26.57 21.97 23.35
CA LEU A 610 25.80 22.49 24.50
C LEU A 610 26.49 22.30 25.86
N HIS A 611 27.22 21.20 26.05
CA HIS A 611 27.87 20.88 27.33
C HIS A 611 29.29 21.45 27.45
N TYR A 612 30.02 21.56 26.33
CA TYR A 612 31.41 22.04 26.29
C TYR A 612 31.50 23.36 25.54
N ARG A 613 30.86 24.40 26.09
CA ARG A 613 30.74 25.74 25.49
C ARG A 613 32.10 26.41 25.21
N ASP A 614 33.13 26.04 25.98
CA ASP A 614 34.49 26.57 25.83
C ASP A 614 35.36 25.86 24.80
N SER A 615 34.90 24.72 24.26
CA SER A 615 35.65 24.01 23.22
C SER A 615 35.73 24.82 21.92
N GLN A 616 36.83 24.69 21.18
CA GLN A 616 37.00 25.34 19.88
C GLN A 616 35.88 24.97 18.90
N LEU A 617 35.41 23.71 18.97
CA LEU A 617 34.29 23.21 18.18
C LEU A 617 32.97 23.94 18.55
N SER A 618 32.64 24.04 19.84
CA SER A 618 31.41 24.71 20.28
C SER A 618 31.42 26.20 19.96
N ARG A 619 32.55 26.89 20.13
CA ARG A 619 32.70 28.32 19.78
C ARG A 619 32.50 28.61 18.30
N SER A 620 32.77 27.63 17.43
CA SER A 620 32.56 27.74 15.98
C SER A 620 31.09 27.51 15.56
N ILE A 621 30.28 26.94 16.44
CA ILE A 621 28.89 26.52 16.16
C ILE A 621 27.89 27.42 16.91
N ILE A 622 28.04 27.55 18.23
CA ILE A 622 27.10 28.32 19.07
C ILE A 622 27.24 29.81 18.77
N ASN A 623 26.10 30.47 18.57
CA ASN A 623 26.01 31.91 18.26
C ASN A 623 26.73 32.34 16.96
N GLN A 624 27.19 31.39 16.13
CA GLN A 624 27.71 31.65 14.79
C GLN A 624 26.60 31.46 13.75
N PRO A 625 26.05 32.54 13.16
CA PRO A 625 24.84 32.47 12.35
C PRO A 625 24.96 31.56 11.14
N LYS A 626 26.12 31.57 10.47
CA LYS A 626 26.34 30.82 9.21
C LYS A 626 26.48 29.32 9.44
N MET A 627 27.38 28.92 10.35
CA MET A 627 27.66 27.51 10.60
C MET A 627 26.51 26.80 11.30
N SER A 628 25.90 27.42 12.32
CA SER A 628 24.77 26.80 13.01
C SER A 628 23.58 26.59 12.07
N THR A 629 23.27 27.59 11.22
CA THR A 629 22.19 27.48 10.23
C THR A 629 22.47 26.37 9.23
N PHE A 630 23.68 26.31 8.67
CA PHE A 630 24.07 25.28 7.72
C PHE A 630 23.96 23.87 8.31
N LEU A 631 24.45 23.67 9.53
CA LEU A 631 24.42 22.36 10.20
C LEU A 631 22.98 21.94 10.54
N SER A 632 22.13 22.87 11.00
CA SER A 632 20.71 22.59 11.29
C SER A 632 19.94 22.22 10.03
N ILE A 633 20.15 22.94 8.92
CA ILE A 633 19.51 22.62 7.63
C ILE A 633 20.00 21.26 7.14
N THR A 634 21.31 21.00 7.19
CA THR A 634 21.90 19.72 6.77
C THR A 634 21.31 18.56 7.58
N PHE A 635 21.22 18.70 8.89
CA PHE A 635 20.65 17.69 9.77
C PHE A 635 19.19 17.34 9.41
N TYR A 636 18.37 18.36 9.15
CA TYR A 636 16.97 18.16 8.75
C TYR A 636 16.85 17.60 7.33
N MET A 637 17.68 18.04 6.39
CA MET A 637 17.68 17.49 5.03
C MET A 637 18.13 16.03 4.99
N CYS A 638 19.08 15.64 5.85
CA CYS A 638 19.43 14.23 6.03
C CYS A 638 18.22 13.40 6.48
N HIS A 639 17.38 13.93 7.38
CA HIS A 639 16.15 13.26 7.80
C HIS A 639 15.21 13.00 6.62
N GLU A 640 14.88 14.02 5.83
CA GLU A 640 13.96 13.87 4.69
C GLU A 640 14.48 12.93 3.61
N CYS A 641 15.78 13.01 3.30
CA CYS A 641 16.40 12.10 2.34
C CYS A 641 16.34 10.64 2.82
N LEU A 642 16.61 10.39 4.10
CA LEU A 642 16.55 9.06 4.68
C LEU A 642 15.13 8.48 4.66
N LEU A 643 14.09 9.28 4.89
CA LEU A 643 12.70 8.81 4.83
C LEU A 643 12.26 8.52 3.39
N ALA A 644 12.49 9.45 2.46
CA ALA A 644 12.10 9.29 1.05
C ALA A 644 12.75 8.03 0.41
N LEU A 645 14.03 7.79 0.73
CA LEU A 645 14.77 6.63 0.24
C LEU A 645 14.48 5.36 1.05
N GLY A 646 14.34 5.46 2.37
CA GLY A 646 14.10 4.34 3.26
C GLY A 646 12.79 3.63 2.96
N PHE A 647 11.67 4.37 2.90
CA PHE A 647 10.36 3.77 2.57
C PHE A 647 10.35 3.16 1.17
N SER A 648 10.84 3.89 0.18
CA SER A 648 10.88 3.44 -1.22
C SER A 648 11.80 2.23 -1.41
N GLY A 649 12.96 2.22 -0.75
CA GLY A 649 13.93 1.14 -0.81
C GLY A 649 13.49 -0.10 -0.03
N PHE A 650 12.77 0.05 1.08
CA PHE A 650 12.21 -1.09 1.81
C PHE A 650 11.16 -1.81 0.97
N ILE A 651 10.30 -1.05 0.26
CA ILE A 651 9.32 -1.61 -0.68
C ILE A 651 10.01 -2.35 -1.85
N GLY A 652 11.03 -1.73 -2.46
CA GLY A 652 11.76 -2.34 -3.58
C GLY A 652 12.44 -3.65 -3.22
N ASN A 653 12.87 -3.83 -1.97
CA ASN A 653 13.53 -5.04 -1.48
C ASN A 653 12.57 -6.13 -1.01
N ASN A 654 11.42 -6.32 -1.66
CA ASN A 654 10.38 -7.27 -1.22
C ASN A 654 9.98 -7.10 0.26
N GLY A 655 10.15 -5.89 0.82
CA GLY A 655 9.84 -5.57 2.21
C GLY A 655 8.46 -4.94 2.37
N GLY A 656 7.72 -4.70 1.29
CA GLY A 656 6.38 -4.08 1.35
C GLY A 656 5.44 -4.75 2.35
N ASP A 657 5.49 -6.08 2.47
CA ASP A 657 4.70 -6.87 3.42
C ASP A 657 4.94 -6.49 4.89
N LEU A 658 6.13 -5.98 5.22
CA LEU A 658 6.59 -5.62 6.56
C LEU A 658 6.68 -4.10 6.77
N ILE A 659 6.30 -3.26 5.82
CA ILE A 659 6.55 -1.79 5.83
C ILE A 659 6.02 -1.08 7.08
N LEU A 660 4.95 -1.62 7.66
CA LEU A 660 4.30 -1.14 8.87
C LEU A 660 5.17 -1.31 10.13
N VAL A 661 6.07 -2.30 10.15
CA VAL A 661 6.99 -2.57 11.27
C VAL A 661 8.06 -1.47 11.45
N PRO A 662 8.89 -1.12 10.44
CA PRO A 662 9.83 -0.01 10.56
C PRO A 662 9.12 1.32 10.81
N GLN A 663 7.93 1.53 10.25
CA GLN A 663 7.12 2.72 10.53
C GLN A 663 6.75 2.82 12.00
N TYR A 664 6.23 1.74 12.60
CA TYR A 664 5.85 1.74 14.01
C TYR A 664 7.05 1.90 14.94
N ILE A 665 8.15 1.19 14.66
CA ILE A 665 9.40 1.32 15.42
C ILE A 665 9.92 2.75 15.30
N GLY A 666 9.95 3.31 14.10
CA GLY A 666 10.32 4.70 13.86
C GLY A 666 9.46 5.69 14.64
N ALA A 667 8.14 5.51 14.66
CA ALA A 667 7.20 6.36 15.39
C ALA A 667 7.36 6.23 16.92
N LEU A 668 7.63 5.03 17.44
CA LEU A 668 7.97 4.85 18.85
C LEU A 668 9.25 5.61 19.20
N PHE A 669 10.32 5.43 18.43
CA PHE A 669 11.57 6.15 18.65
C PHE A 669 11.37 7.66 18.57
N MET A 670 10.58 8.15 17.60
CA MET A 670 10.24 9.55 17.44
C MET A 670 9.68 10.14 18.73
N ILE A 671 8.65 9.51 19.30
CA ILE A 671 7.93 10.04 20.46
C ILE A 671 8.74 9.88 21.75
N PHE A 672 9.39 8.73 21.95
CA PHE A 672 10.28 8.55 23.11
C PHE A 672 11.44 9.55 23.10
N LEU A 673 12.05 9.80 21.94
CA LEU A 673 13.14 10.75 21.82
C LEU A 673 12.67 12.21 21.89
N ALA A 674 11.46 12.52 21.44
CA ALA A 674 10.85 13.83 21.62
C ALA A 674 10.68 14.15 23.11
N PHE A 675 10.03 13.28 23.88
CA PHE A 675 9.89 13.44 25.33
C PHE A 675 11.25 13.49 26.04
N TYR A 676 12.20 12.65 25.61
CA TYR A 676 13.57 12.67 26.13
C TYR A 676 14.24 14.04 25.91
N SER A 677 14.12 14.61 24.71
CA SER A 677 14.66 15.93 24.38
C SER A 677 14.05 17.03 25.23
N GLU A 678 12.74 16.98 25.46
CA GLU A 678 12.05 17.98 26.29
C GLU A 678 12.51 17.96 27.73
N GLY A 679 12.56 16.79 28.36
CA GLY A 679 13.07 16.62 29.73
C GLY A 679 14.52 17.07 29.83
N TYR A 680 15.35 16.72 28.84
CA TYR A 680 16.74 17.16 28.76
C TYR A 680 16.87 18.69 28.70
N ILE A 681 16.06 19.38 27.88
CA ILE A 681 16.11 20.84 27.75
C ILE A 681 15.66 21.54 29.04
N ILE A 682 14.65 20.99 29.74
CA ILE A 682 14.17 21.54 31.02
C ILE A 682 15.27 21.46 32.08
N GLU A 683 15.90 20.29 32.21
CA GLU A 683 16.99 20.08 33.17
C GLU A 683 18.24 20.90 32.82
N TYR A 684 18.54 21.05 31.53
CA TYR A 684 19.62 21.90 31.06
C TYR A 684 19.40 23.37 31.44
N LYS A 685 18.16 23.87 31.31
CA LYS A 685 17.82 25.27 31.63
C LYS A 685 17.71 25.56 33.13
N SER A 686 17.55 24.54 33.98
CA SER A 686 17.44 24.73 35.44
C SER A 686 18.80 24.95 36.12
N HIS A 687 19.91 24.69 35.44
CA HIS A 687 21.26 24.80 35.96
C HIS A 687 22.01 26.02 35.42
N ASP A 688 22.78 26.68 36.28
CA ASP A 688 23.62 27.83 35.92
C ASP A 688 24.89 27.36 35.16
N PRO A 689 25.18 27.90 33.96
CA PRO A 689 26.43 27.66 33.24
C PRO A 689 27.72 27.80 34.06
N ALA A 690 27.72 28.64 35.10
CA ALA A 690 28.89 28.88 35.95
C ALA A 690 29.16 27.77 36.97
N ASN A 691 28.12 27.04 37.42
CA ASN A 691 28.22 25.97 38.42
C ASN A 691 27.68 24.66 37.83
N TRP A 692 28.38 24.15 36.81
CA TRP A 692 27.90 22.99 36.07
C TRP A 692 27.95 21.72 36.92
N PRO A 693 26.82 21.00 37.12
CA PRO A 693 26.74 19.89 38.06
C PRO A 693 27.57 18.67 37.65
N THR A 694 27.95 18.57 36.36
CA THR A 694 28.79 17.47 35.85
C THR A 694 30.27 17.82 35.73
N THR A 695 30.71 18.96 36.28
CA THR A 695 32.13 19.35 36.29
C THR A 695 32.95 18.30 37.05
N GLY A 696 33.94 17.70 36.39
CA GLY A 696 34.81 16.65 36.98
C GLY A 696 34.24 15.23 36.94
N MET A 697 33.04 15.01 36.37
CA MET A 697 32.49 13.65 36.19
C MET A 697 33.03 12.98 34.92
N LYS A 698 33.24 11.66 34.95
CA LYS A 698 33.53 10.86 33.73
C LYS A 698 32.33 10.92 32.77
N MET A 699 32.60 10.89 31.45
CA MET A 699 31.60 11.00 30.37
C MET A 699 30.32 10.19 30.61
N TRP A 700 30.44 8.94 31.09
CA TRP A 700 29.31 8.07 31.37
C TRP A 700 28.47 8.49 32.60
N ASN A 701 29.13 9.02 33.64
CA ASN A 701 28.43 9.50 34.84
C ASN A 701 27.75 10.85 34.58
N ALA A 702 28.36 11.70 33.74
CA ALA A 702 27.74 12.93 33.26
C ALA A 702 26.51 12.61 32.41
N PHE A 703 26.62 11.70 31.43
CA PHE A 703 25.48 11.25 30.62
C PHE A 703 24.36 10.67 31.50
N ARG A 704 24.70 9.85 32.50
CA ARG A 704 23.73 9.28 33.44
C ARG A 704 23.07 10.31 34.36
N TYR A 705 23.78 11.39 34.70
CA TYR A 705 23.24 12.50 35.48
C TYR A 705 22.19 13.26 34.68
N TRP A 706 22.53 13.67 33.45
CA TRP A 706 21.60 14.32 32.53
C TRP A 706 20.44 13.41 32.15
N SER A 707 20.66 12.09 32.06
CA SER A 707 19.59 11.13 31.80
C SER A 707 18.65 10.88 33.00
N LYS A 708 19.05 11.26 34.23
CA LYS A 708 18.23 11.08 35.44
C LYS A 708 17.23 12.22 35.66
N GLY A 709 17.58 13.45 35.29
CA GLY A 709 16.63 14.58 35.30
C GLY A 709 15.45 14.36 34.35
N ILE A 710 15.64 13.52 33.32
CA ILE A 710 14.68 13.21 32.26
C ILE A 710 13.50 12.31 32.71
N LEU A 711 13.63 11.60 33.84
CA LEU A 711 12.58 10.72 34.39
C LEU A 711 11.70 11.40 35.45
N LYS A 712 12.04 12.63 35.86
CA LYS A 712 11.22 13.48 36.74
C LYS A 712 10.31 14.36 35.91
#